data_AF-A0A8J3LB78-F1
#
_entry.id   AF-A0A8J3LB78-F1
#
_cell.length_a   1.000
_cell.length_b   1.000
_cell.length_c   1.000
_cell.angle_alpha   90.00
_cell.angle_beta   90.00
_cell.angle_gamma   90.00
#
_symmetry.space_group_name_H-M   'P 1'
#
loop_
_entity.id
_entity.type
_entity.pdbx_description
1 polymer ?
#
loop_
_entity_poly.entity_id
_entity_poly.type
_entity_poly.pdbx_seq_one_letter_code
_entity_poly.pdbx_strand_id
1 'polypeptide(L)'
;MKTRSRGRIVLAALAAATVAAALTLVSPAAALAAPAGPPPRPAAPASPDATLQVHPLSAAAGPVDNPLKGWARFYSPGGDQNNGFPHSLTWGYFGLSEIMNNASNCGSYNWSIIDSMLAETAGYGNQAAIRIYMTYPGGTGSHPANAIPPCFNGNVATRADATWNVSHPDYDSPFLINALKNFIAAFGARYDGNPRLGFIHLGLVGLWGEWHTWPYDTDTGDGLPNYMPTDANGAQLVAAFDNAFNTTKVEIRYADAAGGAANSRDIGYHDDSFCFREGSPLQGVTLPTSLGGASYAHLQRNIATGTENKWINSSIGGELRPEIQTYAFQSWPNGSGSVDNLKACIELAHATWMINEGSAAYSPGDANVSAAVRLMGYNLTVGNAYFKDTASGTTNVGVQISNTGVAPFYYPWTMTLGLKNSSGAVVQTWDTPWDLRTVQPLSIRAFPDWNVGADPTYRNFGYPQYFQTSVNLSAVPQGSYQWVLRVKNPLETVDADAKKLRFANATQNADGWLGMGAVTVGTGGGSDTTAPSVPGGLTSTGQTSSSVSLSWSASTDNVGVTGYEVFRGGTLVGSPTGTSYTDSGLAASTSYSYTVKARDAAGNRSAASSTVTVSTSAGGGGAVAYEAEASGNTLTGGAVVASCGTCSGGSKVGYLGNGGSMAFTNVAGGTGGSRTVTIYYLSAEARTAVVNGQSVNLPSTGSWTTVGSSTVTLNLAAGSNSITIANPGGWAPDIDRITVSGTGGGGGDTTAPSIPGGLASPSKTASAITLSWSGSTDNVGVTGYQILRGGSPVGTSATTGFTDTGLTASTAYTYTVKAYDAAGNYSAVSGSLTVTTNAGGTTPVSYEAESSGNTRTGTAVVVSCATCSGGSKVGSVGNGATLSFNNVAGGSGGNRTITFHYLSTVARTASVNGQAVTFPALANGSTVGTASVTVNLGAGNNTVTISNSANWTADIDRITVS
;
A
#
# COMPACT_ATOMS: atom_id res chain seq x y z
N MET A 1 16.96 10.70 86.02
CA MET A 1 17.89 11.82 86.31
C MET A 1 19.16 11.61 85.48
N LYS A 2 19.54 12.64 84.69
CA LYS A 2 20.90 13.13 84.34
C LYS A 2 22.05 12.08 84.15
N THR A 3 22.89 12.06 83.12
CA THR A 3 23.25 13.03 82.06
C THR A 3 24.29 12.40 81.10
N ARG A 4 24.08 12.60 79.79
CA ARG A 4 25.02 13.00 78.70
C ARG A 4 26.46 12.45 78.53
N SER A 5 26.64 11.85 77.35
CA SER A 5 27.62 12.11 76.27
C SER A 5 29.14 12.04 76.49
N ARG A 6 29.84 11.26 75.65
CA ARG A 6 30.70 11.70 74.51
C ARG A 6 31.49 10.50 73.98
N GLY A 7 31.61 10.38 72.65
CA GLY A 7 32.27 9.25 71.97
C GLY A 7 33.72 9.52 71.55
N ARG A 8 34.42 8.43 71.17
CA ARG A 8 35.30 8.25 69.99
C ARG A 8 36.15 6.97 70.14
N ILE A 9 35.95 6.04 69.19
CA ILE A 9 36.90 5.22 68.40
C ILE A 9 38.31 4.94 68.99
N VAL A 10 38.77 3.65 68.98
CA VAL A 10 40.03 3.14 68.36
C VAL A 10 40.47 1.74 68.89
N LEU A 11 40.64 0.81 67.91
CA LEU A 11 41.55 -0.36 67.73
C LEU A 11 41.70 -1.54 68.74
N ALA A 12 41.31 -2.73 68.23
CA ALA A 12 42.12 -3.94 67.90
C ALA A 12 43.28 -4.43 68.82
N ALA A 13 43.34 -5.76 69.09
CA ALA A 13 44.21 -6.73 68.37
C ALA A 13 44.55 -8.04 69.15
N LEU A 14 44.68 -9.15 68.38
CA LEU A 14 45.40 -10.43 68.60
C LEU A 14 44.91 -11.44 69.67
N ALA A 15 45.01 -12.77 69.55
CA ALA A 15 45.22 -13.74 68.46
C ALA A 15 45.24 -15.17 69.09
N ALA A 16 44.58 -16.15 68.47
CA ALA A 16 44.84 -17.60 68.56
C ALA A 16 43.91 -18.28 67.51
N ALA A 17 44.31 -18.51 66.25
CA ALA A 17 45.30 -19.44 65.69
C ALA A 17 44.88 -20.93 65.71
N THR A 18 44.55 -21.41 64.51
CA THR A 18 44.83 -22.74 63.92
C THR A 18 44.14 -24.00 64.46
N VAL A 19 43.14 -24.50 63.71
CA VAL A 19 43.08 -25.83 63.02
C VAL A 19 41.67 -25.97 62.43
N ALA A 20 41.52 -25.57 61.16
CA ALA A 20 40.44 -25.98 60.26
C ALA A 20 40.84 -25.55 58.84
N ALA A 21 41.96 -26.09 58.36
CA ALA A 21 42.35 -26.01 56.96
C ALA A 21 41.70 -27.17 56.20
N ALA A 22 41.30 -26.89 54.96
CA ALA A 22 40.80 -27.80 53.94
C ALA A 22 39.34 -28.26 54.08
N LEU A 23 38.40 -27.37 53.76
CA LEU A 23 37.30 -27.61 52.81
C LEU A 23 36.49 -26.30 52.70
N THR A 24 36.02 -25.96 51.49
CA THR A 24 35.08 -24.84 51.17
C THR A 24 35.67 -23.44 50.94
N LEU A 25 36.38 -23.27 49.82
CA LEU A 25 36.31 -22.03 49.03
C LEU A 25 36.25 -22.41 47.54
N VAL A 26 35.21 -23.15 47.18
CA VAL A 26 34.68 -23.05 45.81
C VAL A 26 33.73 -21.86 45.89
N SER A 27 34.15 -20.70 45.38
CA SER A 27 33.23 -19.61 45.10
C SER A 27 32.06 -20.21 44.31
N PRO A 28 30.80 -20.02 44.72
CA PRO A 28 29.71 -20.53 43.90
C PRO A 28 29.87 -19.88 42.53
N ALA A 29 30.00 -20.70 41.49
CA ALA A 29 29.86 -20.24 40.13
C ALA A 29 28.59 -19.38 40.11
N ALA A 30 28.69 -18.13 39.65
CA ALA A 30 27.54 -17.27 39.54
C ALA A 30 26.45 -18.06 38.82
N ALA A 31 25.30 -18.25 39.47
CA ALA A 31 24.20 -18.97 38.85
C ALA A 31 23.90 -18.29 37.52
N LEU A 32 23.96 -19.06 36.41
CA LEU A 32 23.58 -18.58 35.09
C LEU A 32 22.23 -17.88 35.22
N ALA A 33 22.13 -16.65 34.71
CA ALA A 33 20.84 -15.98 34.70
C ALA A 33 19.87 -16.82 33.85
N ALA A 34 18.65 -17.00 34.34
CA ALA A 34 17.60 -17.59 33.54
C ALA A 34 17.32 -16.67 32.32
N PRO A 35 16.81 -17.22 31.19
CA PRO A 35 16.37 -16.40 30.07
C PRO A 35 15.48 -15.25 30.55
N ALA A 36 15.71 -14.02 30.06
CA ALA A 36 14.90 -12.86 30.41
C ALA A 36 13.42 -13.04 30.02
N GLY A 37 13.16 -13.92 29.05
CA GLY A 37 11.83 -14.20 28.55
C GLY A 37 11.37 -13.18 27.52
N PRO A 38 10.13 -13.31 27.02
CA PRO A 38 9.59 -12.37 26.05
C PRO A 38 9.51 -10.97 26.65
N PRO A 39 10.01 -9.93 25.97
CA PRO A 39 9.93 -8.57 26.49
C PRO A 39 8.47 -8.13 26.57
N PRO A 40 8.12 -7.29 27.57
CA PRO A 40 6.78 -6.75 27.67
C PRO A 40 6.45 -5.92 26.44
N ARG A 41 5.22 -6.06 25.95
CA ARG A 41 4.74 -5.27 24.82
C ARG A 41 4.81 -3.77 25.18
N PRO A 42 5.36 -2.89 24.32
CA PRO A 42 5.33 -1.45 24.55
C PRO A 42 3.89 -0.94 24.72
N ALA A 43 3.74 0.20 25.40
CA ALA A 43 2.43 0.82 25.56
C ALA A 43 1.78 1.10 24.19
N ALA A 44 0.48 0.87 24.09
CA ALA A 44 -0.26 1.21 22.88
C ALA A 44 -0.24 2.74 22.67
N PRO A 45 -0.04 3.20 21.43
CA PRO A 45 -0.07 4.63 21.13
C PRO A 45 -1.48 5.20 21.32
N ALA A 46 -1.58 6.52 21.42
CA ALA A 46 -2.86 7.21 21.41
C ALA A 46 -3.64 6.88 20.11
N SER A 47 -4.97 6.84 20.22
CA SER A 47 -5.82 6.70 19.03
C SER A 47 -5.72 7.94 18.13
N PRO A 48 -5.82 7.77 16.80
CA PRO A 48 -5.87 8.91 15.88
C PRO A 48 -6.98 9.90 16.23
N ASP A 49 -6.71 11.20 16.02
CA ASP A 49 -7.70 12.26 16.17
C ASP A 49 -8.87 12.04 15.19
N ALA A 50 -10.03 11.68 15.72
CA ALA A 50 -11.23 11.38 14.93
C ALA A 50 -11.80 12.59 14.19
N THR A 51 -11.33 13.81 14.48
CA THR A 51 -11.72 15.03 13.77
C THR A 51 -10.94 15.27 12.48
N LEU A 52 -9.86 14.51 12.25
CA LEU A 52 -9.05 14.59 11.04
C LEU A 52 -9.49 13.57 10.00
N GLN A 53 -9.38 13.94 8.73
CA GLN A 53 -9.63 12.99 7.63
C GLN A 53 -8.44 12.04 7.50
N VAL A 54 -8.74 10.79 7.16
CA VAL A 54 -7.74 9.74 6.96
C VAL A 54 -7.35 9.70 5.49
N HIS A 55 -6.05 9.75 5.25
CA HIS A 55 -5.42 9.66 3.94
C HIS A 55 -4.56 8.39 3.90
N PRO A 56 -5.07 7.26 3.35
CA PRO A 56 -4.29 6.02 3.27
C PRO A 56 -3.11 6.15 2.30
N LEU A 57 -1.95 5.60 2.68
CA LEU A 57 -0.77 5.54 1.83
C LEU A 57 -0.45 4.09 1.46
N SER A 58 -0.21 3.85 0.16
CA SER A 58 0.20 2.54 -0.32
C SER A 58 1.62 2.20 0.11
N ALA A 59 1.82 0.99 0.61
CA ALA A 59 3.13 0.43 0.90
C ALA A 59 3.88 0.09 -0.40
N ALA A 60 5.21 0.05 -0.33
CA ALA A 60 6.10 -0.46 -1.37
C ALA A 60 7.30 -1.17 -0.73
N ALA A 61 8.18 -1.75 -1.54
CA ALA A 61 9.42 -2.33 -1.01
C ALA A 61 10.33 -1.22 -0.44
N GLY A 62 10.81 -1.39 0.80
CA GLY A 62 11.74 -0.44 1.41
C GLY A 62 13.06 -0.35 0.65
N PRO A 63 13.76 0.80 0.65
CA PRO A 63 15.09 0.88 0.06
C PRO A 63 16.11 0.04 0.83
N VAL A 64 17.03 -0.60 0.11
CA VAL A 64 18.07 -1.49 0.67
C VAL A 64 19.31 -0.72 1.12
N ASP A 65 19.46 0.51 0.66
CA ASP A 65 20.50 1.48 0.98
C ASP A 65 20.02 2.56 1.96
N ASN A 66 19.04 2.22 2.81
CA ASN A 66 18.59 3.11 3.88
C ASN A 66 19.71 3.29 4.93
N PRO A 67 19.91 4.49 5.49
CA PRO A 67 21.03 4.80 6.40
C PRO A 67 21.00 3.99 7.69
N LEU A 68 22.18 3.74 8.28
CA LEU A 68 22.38 3.12 9.59
C LEU A 68 21.85 1.68 9.74
N LYS A 69 21.71 0.94 8.65
CA LYS A 69 21.28 -0.47 8.67
C LYS A 69 21.81 -1.25 7.47
N GLY A 70 21.64 -2.56 7.52
CA GLY A 70 21.98 -3.45 6.40
C GLY A 70 23.48 -3.76 6.35
N TRP A 71 24.08 -3.74 5.16
CA TRP A 71 25.49 -4.11 5.01
C TRP A 71 26.42 -2.91 5.19
N ALA A 72 27.61 -3.19 5.73
CA ALA A 72 28.76 -2.32 5.69
C ALA A 72 29.89 -2.99 4.90
N ARG A 73 30.55 -2.24 4.02
CA ARG A 73 31.74 -2.71 3.29
C ARG A 73 33.00 -2.08 3.82
N PHE A 74 34.15 -2.69 3.58
CA PHE A 74 35.42 -2.13 4.02
C PHE A 74 35.73 -0.82 3.30
N TYR A 75 36.20 0.14 4.08
CA TYR A 75 36.74 1.39 3.55
C TYR A 75 37.94 1.08 2.66
N SER A 76 37.89 1.56 1.41
CA SER A 76 38.98 1.42 0.44
C SER A 76 39.48 2.81 0.04
N PRO A 77 40.58 3.33 0.60
CA PRO A 77 41.02 4.71 0.34
C PRO A 77 41.17 5.03 -1.15
N GLY A 78 40.48 6.08 -1.62
CA GLY A 78 40.44 6.49 -3.03
C GLY A 78 39.61 5.59 -3.94
N GLY A 79 38.96 4.57 -3.39
CA GLY A 79 38.08 3.64 -4.09
C GLY A 79 36.61 4.08 -4.05
N ASP A 80 35.79 3.46 -4.90
CA ASP A 80 34.34 3.68 -4.87
C ASP A 80 33.72 2.99 -3.64
N GLN A 81 33.33 3.78 -2.65
CA GLN A 81 32.70 3.29 -1.43
C GLN A 81 31.27 2.76 -1.66
N ASN A 82 30.68 2.94 -2.84
CA ASN A 82 29.36 2.41 -3.20
C ASN A 82 29.45 1.16 -4.10
N ASN A 83 30.64 0.64 -4.36
CA ASN A 83 30.82 -0.59 -5.12
C ASN A 83 30.05 -1.76 -4.47
N GLY A 84 29.53 -2.68 -5.27
CA GLY A 84 28.83 -3.89 -4.79
C GLY A 84 27.32 -3.72 -4.56
N PHE A 85 26.75 -4.56 -3.70
CA PHE A 85 25.33 -4.48 -3.34
C PHE A 85 25.01 -3.13 -2.67
N PRO A 86 23.86 -2.48 -2.96
CA PRO A 86 23.49 -1.19 -2.38
C PRO A 86 23.51 -1.21 -0.85
N HIS A 87 24.20 -0.23 -0.26
CA HIS A 87 24.39 -0.10 1.17
C HIS A 87 24.54 1.38 1.56
N SER A 88 24.61 1.68 2.85
CA SER A 88 24.71 3.05 3.36
C SER A 88 25.75 3.23 4.48
N LEU A 89 26.48 2.14 4.78
CA LEU A 89 27.49 2.09 5.81
C LEU A 89 28.84 1.67 5.23
N THR A 90 29.90 2.34 5.67
CA THR A 90 31.29 1.95 5.36
C THR A 90 32.00 1.63 6.66
N TRP A 91 32.67 0.48 6.70
CA TRP A 91 33.44 0.00 7.85
C TRP A 91 34.89 0.49 7.77
N GLY A 92 35.31 1.24 8.78
CA GLY A 92 36.69 1.69 8.97
C GLY A 92 37.38 0.93 10.10
N TYR A 93 38.65 0.64 9.91
CA TYR A 93 39.42 -0.16 10.86
C TYR A 93 40.79 0.45 11.04
N PHE A 94 41.20 0.75 12.28
CA PHE A 94 42.40 1.55 12.54
C PHE A 94 43.26 1.00 13.67
N GLY A 95 44.57 1.07 13.52
CA GLY A 95 45.49 0.77 14.60
C GLY A 95 45.62 1.94 15.58
N LEU A 96 45.56 1.69 16.88
CA LEU A 96 45.69 2.74 17.89
C LEU A 96 47.03 3.49 17.78
N SER A 97 48.11 2.81 17.40
CA SER A 97 49.44 3.42 17.21
C SER A 97 49.50 4.43 16.06
N GLU A 98 48.58 4.39 15.09
CA GLU A 98 48.49 5.40 14.02
C GLU A 98 47.96 6.73 14.56
N ILE A 99 47.10 6.64 15.59
CA ILE A 99 46.45 7.78 16.25
C ILE A 99 47.32 8.27 17.42
N MET A 100 47.78 7.37 18.29
CA MET A 100 48.69 7.64 19.40
C MET A 100 50.15 7.44 18.98
N ASN A 101 50.59 8.17 17.95
CA ASN A 101 51.89 7.95 17.31
C ASN A 101 53.08 8.65 17.98
N ASN A 102 52.85 9.51 18.99
CA ASN A 102 53.92 10.25 19.67
C ASN A 102 54.54 9.41 20.80
N ALA A 103 55.78 8.95 20.60
CA ALA A 103 56.49 8.10 21.56
C ALA A 103 56.73 8.74 22.95
N SER A 104 56.71 10.07 23.08
CA SER A 104 56.99 10.77 24.34
C SER A 104 55.74 11.33 25.02
N ASN A 105 54.58 11.27 24.37
CA ASN A 105 53.35 11.86 24.90
C ASN A 105 52.10 11.03 24.53
N CYS A 106 51.63 10.21 25.46
CA CYS A 106 50.40 9.43 25.30
C CYS A 106 49.10 10.28 25.26
N GLY A 107 49.17 11.59 25.51
CA GLY A 107 48.05 12.52 25.36
C GLY A 107 47.98 13.20 23.99
N SER A 108 48.87 12.85 23.05
CA SER A 108 48.91 13.40 21.69
C SER A 108 48.18 12.45 20.73
N TYR A 109 47.17 12.96 20.02
CA TYR A 109 46.32 12.17 19.13
C TYR A 109 46.32 12.76 17.70
N ASN A 110 46.70 11.94 16.73
CA ASN A 110 46.60 12.25 15.31
C ASN A 110 45.29 11.71 14.73
N TRP A 111 44.32 12.60 14.53
CA TRP A 111 42.99 12.25 14.05
C TRP A 111 42.86 12.22 12.52
N SER A 112 43.92 12.60 11.78
CA SER A 112 43.83 12.83 10.33
C SER A 112 43.34 11.60 9.55
N ILE A 113 43.74 10.41 9.97
CA ILE A 113 43.36 9.15 9.31
C ILE A 113 41.85 8.87 9.42
N ILE A 114 41.26 9.12 10.59
CA ILE A 114 39.81 9.00 10.79
C ILE A 114 39.09 10.12 10.05
N ASP A 115 39.57 11.37 10.14
CA ASP A 115 38.93 12.51 9.49
C ASP A 115 38.87 12.37 7.96
N SER A 116 39.95 11.87 7.34
CA SER A 116 39.98 11.59 5.90
C SER A 116 38.98 10.50 5.51
N MET A 117 38.95 9.39 6.24
CA MET A 117 37.99 8.31 5.98
C MET A 117 36.55 8.78 6.10
N LEU A 118 36.24 9.55 7.15
CA LEU A 118 34.89 10.09 7.36
C LEU A 118 34.48 11.07 6.26
N ALA A 119 35.40 11.92 5.79
CA ALA A 119 35.13 12.86 4.71
C ALA A 119 34.87 12.12 3.39
N GLU A 120 35.69 11.13 3.05
CA GLU A 120 35.51 10.35 1.83
C GLU A 120 34.22 9.53 1.89
N THR A 121 33.96 8.84 3.00
CA THR A 121 32.72 8.06 3.20
C THR A 121 31.47 8.92 3.04
N ALA A 122 31.48 10.14 3.61
CA ALA A 122 30.38 11.09 3.48
C ALA A 122 30.14 11.52 2.03
N GLY A 123 31.20 11.70 1.23
CA GLY A 123 31.13 12.03 -0.19
C GLY A 123 30.49 10.94 -1.06
N TYR A 124 30.38 9.71 -0.56
CA TYR A 124 29.61 8.63 -1.21
C TYR A 124 28.18 8.50 -0.65
N GLY A 125 27.79 9.42 0.22
CA GLY A 125 26.49 9.45 0.88
C GLY A 125 26.34 8.48 2.06
N ASN A 126 27.45 7.87 2.49
CA ASN A 126 27.46 6.85 3.54
C ASN A 126 27.81 7.43 4.91
N GLN A 127 27.42 6.70 5.95
CA GLN A 127 27.93 6.90 7.30
C GLN A 127 28.95 5.80 7.61
N ALA A 128 29.86 6.07 8.54
CA ALA A 128 30.91 5.13 8.89
C ALA A 128 30.55 4.36 10.17
N ALA A 129 30.95 3.11 10.21
CA ALA A 129 31.11 2.34 11.44
C ALA A 129 32.61 2.06 11.63
N ILE A 130 33.16 2.22 12.84
CA ILE A 130 34.62 2.10 13.04
C ILE A 130 35.03 1.22 14.22
N ARG A 131 36.20 0.57 14.10
CA ARG A 131 36.90 -0.08 15.23
C ARG A 131 38.35 0.39 15.28
N ILE A 132 38.85 0.57 16.50
CA ILE A 132 40.25 0.91 16.78
C ILE A 132 40.87 -0.22 17.59
N TYR A 133 41.90 -0.88 17.07
CA TYR A 133 42.51 -2.06 17.69
C TYR A 133 43.95 -1.78 18.18
N MET A 134 44.45 -2.64 19.06
CA MET A 134 45.87 -2.67 19.43
C MET A 134 46.59 -3.95 18.99
N THR A 135 45.88 -5.07 18.88
CA THR A 135 46.48 -6.34 18.47
C THR A 135 45.75 -6.90 17.25
N TYR A 136 46.51 -7.18 16.19
CA TYR A 136 45.99 -7.70 14.93
C TYR A 136 47.08 -8.53 14.24
N PRO A 137 46.81 -9.81 13.90
CA PRO A 137 47.77 -10.68 13.21
C PRO A 137 48.06 -10.22 11.79
N GLY A 138 49.34 -10.08 11.43
CA GLY A 138 49.77 -9.78 10.05
C GLY A 138 49.42 -8.38 9.52
N GLY A 139 48.70 -7.56 10.28
CA GLY A 139 48.14 -6.28 9.83
C GLY A 139 47.05 -6.45 8.76
N THR A 140 46.37 -5.38 8.38
CA THR A 140 45.35 -5.42 7.30
C THR A 140 45.95 -5.17 5.91
N GLY A 141 47.28 -5.12 5.79
CA GLY A 141 47.99 -4.60 4.61
C GLY A 141 48.10 -3.07 4.59
N SER A 142 47.01 -2.36 4.91
CA SER A 142 46.96 -0.88 5.01
C SER A 142 47.21 -0.33 6.43
N HIS A 143 47.02 -1.15 7.47
CA HIS A 143 47.20 -0.79 8.88
C HIS A 143 48.21 -1.72 9.57
N PRO A 144 48.94 -1.24 10.59
CA PRO A 144 50.03 -1.98 11.21
C PRO A 144 49.58 -3.23 11.97
N ALA A 145 50.38 -4.29 11.90
CA ALA A 145 50.31 -5.40 12.85
C ALA A 145 50.73 -4.90 14.25
N ASN A 146 50.11 -5.42 15.34
CA ASN A 146 50.39 -5.00 16.72
C ASN A 146 50.48 -3.47 16.88
N ALA A 147 49.36 -2.79 16.63
CA ALA A 147 49.19 -1.35 16.72
C ALA A 147 49.23 -0.79 18.16
N ILE A 148 50.16 -1.26 18.99
CA ILE A 148 50.42 -0.77 20.34
C ILE A 148 51.13 0.58 20.24
N PRO A 149 50.59 1.66 20.83
CA PRO A 149 51.22 2.98 20.82
C PRO A 149 52.67 2.97 21.32
N PRO A 150 53.61 3.64 20.62
CA PRO A 150 55.02 3.67 21.02
C PRO A 150 55.25 4.33 22.38
N CYS A 151 54.33 5.17 22.85
CA CYS A 151 54.41 5.80 24.17
C CYS A 151 54.21 4.81 25.34
N PHE A 152 53.77 3.57 25.05
CA PHE A 152 53.64 2.50 26.03
C PHE A 152 54.96 1.75 26.29
N ASN A 153 55.97 1.95 25.42
CA ASN A 153 57.28 1.32 25.54
C ASN A 153 57.93 1.66 26.89
N GLY A 154 58.33 0.62 27.64
CA GLY A 154 58.92 0.76 28.97
C GLY A 154 57.92 1.04 30.10
N ASN A 155 56.65 1.29 29.79
CA ASN A 155 55.58 1.55 30.77
C ASN A 155 54.55 0.41 30.87
N VAL A 156 54.37 -0.36 29.79
CA VAL A 156 53.43 -1.48 29.69
C VAL A 156 54.17 -2.72 29.24
N ALA A 157 54.10 -3.80 30.02
CA ALA A 157 54.65 -5.08 29.63
C ALA A 157 53.86 -5.67 28.45
N THR A 158 54.53 -6.37 27.54
CA THR A 158 53.89 -7.10 26.44
C THR A 158 54.09 -8.60 26.60
N ARG A 159 53.07 -9.38 26.25
CA ARG A 159 53.05 -10.84 26.33
C ARG A 159 52.98 -11.40 24.91
N ALA A 160 53.90 -12.30 24.57
CA ALA A 160 53.96 -12.89 23.25
C ALA A 160 52.83 -13.92 23.05
N ASP A 161 52.22 -13.88 21.89
CA ASP A 161 51.25 -14.87 21.41
C ASP A 161 51.85 -15.55 20.18
N ALA A 162 52.34 -16.77 20.40
CA ALA A 162 52.96 -17.58 19.35
C ALA A 162 51.95 -18.14 18.35
N THR A 163 50.67 -18.25 18.72
CA THR A 163 49.62 -18.82 17.87
C THR A 163 49.33 -17.89 16.71
N TRP A 164 49.20 -16.60 17.01
CA TRP A 164 48.86 -15.58 16.01
C TRP A 164 50.04 -14.69 15.62
N ASN A 165 51.22 -14.92 16.20
CA ASN A 165 52.41 -14.11 15.99
C ASN A 165 52.17 -12.62 16.30
N VAL A 166 51.54 -12.37 17.45
CA VAL A 166 51.20 -11.03 17.96
C VAL A 166 51.78 -10.80 19.35
N SER A 167 51.72 -9.56 19.82
CA SER A 167 52.06 -9.20 21.19
C SER A 167 50.88 -8.51 21.84
N HIS A 168 50.42 -9.01 22.98
CA HIS A 168 49.35 -8.41 23.75
C HIS A 168 49.93 -7.49 24.81
N PRO A 169 49.47 -6.23 24.93
CA PRO A 169 49.85 -5.41 26.07
C PRO A 169 49.22 -6.00 27.34
N ASP A 170 49.86 -5.79 28.48
CA ASP A 170 49.25 -6.10 29.77
C ASP A 170 48.03 -5.20 30.00
N TYR A 171 46.84 -5.72 29.69
CA TYR A 171 45.58 -5.01 29.81
C TYR A 171 45.24 -4.60 31.25
N ASP A 172 45.88 -5.20 32.27
CA ASP A 172 45.72 -4.81 33.67
C ASP A 172 46.72 -3.74 34.14
N SER A 173 47.63 -3.28 33.27
CA SER A 173 48.56 -2.20 33.59
C SER A 173 47.78 -0.91 33.95
N PRO A 174 47.99 -0.33 35.15
CA PRO A 174 47.36 0.93 35.52
C PRO A 174 47.73 2.08 34.58
N PHE A 175 48.95 2.06 34.02
CA PHE A 175 49.38 3.03 33.03
C PHE A 175 48.55 2.92 31.75
N LEU A 176 48.38 1.70 31.24
CA LEU A 176 47.57 1.44 30.04
C LEU A 176 46.11 1.83 30.25
N ILE A 177 45.47 1.37 31.34
CA ILE A 177 44.07 1.69 31.63
C ILE A 177 43.86 3.20 31.69
N ASN A 178 44.74 3.95 32.35
CA ASN A 178 44.64 5.41 32.40
C ASN A 178 44.84 6.06 31.02
N ALA A 179 45.82 5.59 30.23
CA ALA A 179 46.04 6.09 28.88
C ALA A 179 44.85 5.84 27.96
N LEU A 180 44.27 4.64 28.00
CA LEU A 180 43.08 4.28 27.22
C LEU A 180 41.85 5.09 27.65
N LYS A 181 41.62 5.30 28.95
CA LYS A 181 40.53 6.16 29.42
C LYS A 181 40.68 7.61 28.93
N ASN A 182 41.89 8.16 28.95
CA ASN A 182 42.16 9.49 28.41
C ASN A 182 41.93 9.56 26.90
N PHE A 183 42.37 8.53 26.17
CA PHE A 183 42.10 8.40 24.74
C PHE A 183 40.60 8.34 24.45
N ILE A 184 39.84 7.48 25.14
CA ILE A 184 38.39 7.34 24.97
C ILE A 184 37.68 8.67 25.24
N ALA A 185 38.08 9.40 26.29
CA ALA A 185 37.54 10.72 26.60
C ALA A 185 37.82 11.73 25.46
N ALA A 186 39.03 11.75 24.92
CA ALA A 186 39.38 12.61 23.79
C ALA A 186 38.67 12.20 22.49
N PHE A 187 38.46 10.90 22.30
CA PHE A 187 37.76 10.33 21.15
C PHE A 187 36.27 10.72 21.16
N GLY A 188 35.59 10.53 22.30
CA GLY A 188 34.20 10.97 22.48
C GLY A 188 34.04 12.48 22.35
N ALA A 189 34.92 13.27 23.00
CA ALA A 189 34.90 14.73 22.89
C ALA A 189 35.03 15.25 21.45
N ARG A 190 35.67 14.48 20.57
CA ARG A 190 35.83 14.83 19.15
C ARG A 190 34.70 14.33 18.26
N TYR A 191 34.16 13.14 18.53
CA TYR A 191 33.34 12.41 17.56
C TYR A 191 31.95 12.02 18.03
N ASP A 192 31.61 12.13 19.32
CA ASP A 192 30.24 11.87 19.76
C ASP A 192 29.26 12.85 19.07
N GLY A 193 28.23 12.30 18.44
CA GLY A 193 27.27 13.08 17.65
C GLY A 193 27.78 13.56 16.29
N ASN A 194 28.96 13.13 15.84
CA ASN A 194 29.42 13.44 14.48
C ASN A 194 28.48 12.76 13.46
N PRO A 195 27.84 13.52 12.53
CA PRO A 195 26.83 12.97 11.63
C PRO A 195 27.36 11.92 10.63
N ARG A 196 28.69 11.89 10.45
CA ARG A 196 29.39 10.92 9.59
C ARG A 196 29.60 9.58 10.26
N LEU A 197 29.45 9.48 11.59
CA LEU A 197 29.66 8.25 12.36
C LEU A 197 28.34 7.67 12.83
N GLY A 198 28.06 6.45 12.37
CA GLY A 198 26.90 5.66 12.74
C GLY A 198 27.15 4.68 13.89
N PHE A 199 28.32 4.06 13.96
CA PHE A 199 28.62 3.05 15.00
C PHE A 199 30.11 3.00 15.36
N ILE A 200 30.42 2.62 16.59
CA ILE A 200 31.79 2.41 17.07
C ILE A 200 31.87 1.08 17.81
N HIS A 201 32.71 0.16 17.34
CA HIS A 201 33.03 -1.03 18.13
C HIS A 201 34.10 -0.70 19.17
N LEU A 202 33.92 -1.20 20.39
CA LEU A 202 34.91 -1.10 21.47
C LEU A 202 36.13 -1.96 21.15
N GLY A 203 37.04 -1.50 20.29
CA GLY A 203 38.15 -2.32 19.78
C GLY A 203 39.42 -2.36 20.63
N LEU A 204 39.48 -1.63 21.74
CA LEU A 204 40.74 -1.41 22.48
C LEU A 204 41.18 -2.61 23.33
N VAL A 205 40.50 -3.75 23.26
CA VAL A 205 40.82 -4.95 24.04
C VAL A 205 40.70 -6.19 23.16
N GLY A 206 41.70 -7.06 23.25
CA GLY A 206 41.71 -8.35 22.60
C GLY A 206 42.20 -8.33 21.16
N LEU A 207 42.41 -9.54 20.63
CA LEU A 207 42.77 -9.83 19.26
C LEU A 207 41.69 -9.30 18.30
N TRP A 208 42.09 -8.61 17.22
CA TRP A 208 41.19 -7.89 16.31
C TRP A 208 40.30 -6.83 16.99
N GLY A 209 40.62 -6.46 18.23
CA GLY A 209 39.76 -5.64 19.07
C GLY A 209 38.43 -6.31 19.45
N GLU A 210 38.41 -7.63 19.54
CA GLU A 210 37.18 -8.42 19.66
C GLU A 210 36.92 -8.95 21.07
N TRP A 211 37.59 -8.43 22.09
CA TRP A 211 37.39 -8.83 23.50
C TRP A 211 37.64 -10.31 23.78
N HIS A 212 38.59 -10.91 23.07
CA HIS A 212 39.19 -12.21 23.42
C HIS A 212 40.66 -12.23 22.99
N THR A 213 41.47 -13.11 23.57
CA THR A 213 42.88 -13.32 23.21
C THR A 213 43.17 -14.78 22.88
N TRP A 214 42.17 -15.48 22.35
CA TRP A 214 42.23 -16.93 22.11
C TRP A 214 43.53 -17.34 21.41
N PRO A 215 44.25 -18.38 21.91
CA PRO A 215 43.85 -19.27 23.01
C PRO A 215 44.27 -18.78 24.41
N TYR A 216 44.95 -17.64 24.54
CA TYR A 216 45.38 -17.06 25.82
C TYR A 216 44.26 -16.25 26.50
N ASP A 217 43.03 -16.75 26.50
CA ASP A 217 41.85 -16.02 26.97
C ASP A 217 41.43 -16.44 28.39
N THR A 218 40.15 -16.25 28.73
CA THR A 218 39.62 -16.59 30.05
C THR A 218 39.53 -18.09 30.31
N ASP A 219 39.62 -18.93 29.28
CA ASP A 219 39.71 -20.38 29.46
C ASP A 219 41.11 -20.77 29.92
N THR A 220 41.27 -20.99 31.22
CA THR A 220 42.54 -21.51 31.77
C THR A 220 42.58 -23.03 31.84
N GLY A 221 41.55 -23.73 31.35
CA GLY A 221 41.44 -25.18 31.39
C GLY A 221 42.40 -25.89 30.44
N ASP A 222 42.89 -25.19 29.42
CA ASP A 222 43.88 -25.66 28.45
C ASP A 222 45.34 -25.51 28.94
N GLY A 223 45.55 -24.92 30.12
CA GLY A 223 46.86 -24.69 30.72
C GLY A 223 47.61 -23.47 30.18
N LEU A 224 46.98 -22.66 29.32
CA LEU A 224 47.54 -21.39 28.84
C LEU A 224 47.23 -20.24 29.81
N PRO A 225 48.11 -19.22 29.88
CA PRO A 225 47.86 -18.04 30.71
C PRO A 225 46.78 -17.14 30.10
N ASN A 226 45.97 -16.53 30.96
CA ASN A 226 44.98 -15.52 30.55
C ASN A 226 45.65 -14.16 30.28
N TYR A 227 45.49 -13.63 29.07
CA TYR A 227 45.97 -12.32 28.64
C TYR A 227 44.87 -11.26 28.58
N MET A 228 43.61 -11.59 28.82
CA MET A 228 42.53 -10.61 28.97
C MET A 228 42.68 -9.80 30.26
N PRO A 229 42.18 -8.54 30.31
CA PRO A 229 42.09 -7.81 31.56
C PRO A 229 41.17 -8.52 32.56
N THR A 230 41.38 -8.27 33.84
CA THR A 230 40.38 -8.56 34.87
C THR A 230 39.05 -7.85 34.56
N ASP A 231 37.92 -8.45 34.96
CA ASP A 231 36.59 -7.84 34.77
C ASP A 231 36.51 -6.42 35.34
N ALA A 232 37.14 -6.17 36.50
CA ALA A 232 37.18 -4.86 37.13
C ALA A 232 37.89 -3.81 36.24
N ASN A 233 39.00 -4.18 35.60
CA ASN A 233 39.72 -3.27 34.70
C ASN A 233 39.02 -3.12 33.35
N GLY A 234 38.49 -4.20 32.79
CA GLY A 234 37.64 -4.15 31.60
C GLY A 234 36.42 -3.23 31.81
N ALA A 235 35.77 -3.33 32.97
CA ALA A 235 34.59 -2.53 33.30
C ALA A 235 34.89 -1.02 33.37
N GLN A 236 36.12 -0.63 33.74
CA GLN A 236 36.54 0.77 33.68
C GLN A 236 36.59 1.31 32.24
N LEU A 237 37.03 0.50 31.28
CA LEU A 237 37.07 0.88 29.87
C LEU A 237 35.66 0.96 29.28
N VAL A 238 34.80 -0.02 29.58
CA VAL A 238 33.38 0.01 29.17
C VAL A 238 32.69 1.26 29.73
N ALA A 239 32.89 1.58 31.00
CA ALA A 239 32.35 2.80 31.60
C ALA A 239 32.91 4.08 30.97
N ALA A 240 34.17 4.08 30.52
CA ALA A 240 34.74 5.24 29.84
C ALA A 240 34.08 5.48 28.48
N PHE A 241 33.76 4.43 27.72
CA PHE A 241 33.02 4.56 26.46
C PHE A 241 31.60 5.08 26.68
N ASP A 242 30.85 4.49 27.62
CA ASP A 242 29.49 4.93 28.00
C ASP A 242 29.45 6.42 28.38
N ASN A 243 30.43 6.89 29.16
CA ASN A 243 30.52 8.30 29.54
C ASN A 243 30.89 9.23 28.37
N ALA A 244 31.71 8.74 27.43
CA ALA A 244 32.26 9.54 26.34
C ALA A 244 31.32 9.65 25.13
N PHE A 245 30.39 8.70 24.97
CA PHE A 245 29.48 8.63 23.83
C PHE A 245 28.02 8.54 24.28
N ASN A 246 27.32 9.67 24.24
CA ASN A 246 25.90 9.76 24.61
C ASN A 246 24.98 9.82 23.38
N THR A 247 25.54 10.08 22.19
CA THR A 247 24.79 10.24 20.95
C THR A 247 25.12 9.15 19.93
N THR A 248 26.41 8.93 19.66
CA THR A 248 26.90 7.90 18.73
C THR A 248 26.84 6.54 19.39
N LYS A 249 26.26 5.56 18.70
CA LYS A 249 26.08 4.21 19.24
C LYS A 249 27.39 3.45 19.26
N VAL A 250 27.66 2.83 20.41
CA VAL A 250 28.86 2.04 20.67
C VAL A 250 28.49 0.58 20.95
N GLU A 251 29.32 -0.37 20.52
CA GLU A 251 28.99 -1.80 20.54
C GLU A 251 30.18 -2.63 21.04
N ILE A 252 29.93 -3.58 21.95
CA ILE A 252 30.93 -4.53 22.48
C ILE A 252 30.59 -5.95 22.01
N ARG A 253 31.58 -6.83 21.81
CA ARG A 253 31.30 -8.13 21.18
C ARG A 253 30.35 -9.01 22.00
N TYR A 254 30.63 -9.19 23.28
CA TYR A 254 29.91 -10.17 24.11
C TYR A 254 29.20 -9.54 25.30
N ALA A 255 28.06 -10.12 25.66
CA ALA A 255 27.28 -9.73 26.82
C ALA A 255 27.95 -10.06 28.17
N ASP A 256 28.92 -10.98 28.18
CA ASP A 256 29.69 -11.35 29.37
C ASP A 256 31.08 -10.66 29.40
N ALA A 257 31.46 -9.91 28.36
CA ALA A 257 32.72 -9.17 28.35
C ALA A 257 32.82 -8.18 29.52
N ALA A 258 33.99 -8.14 30.16
CA ALA A 258 34.25 -7.35 31.36
C ALA A 258 33.22 -7.59 32.49
N GLY A 259 32.93 -8.85 32.79
CA GLY A 259 31.93 -9.25 33.79
C GLY A 259 30.52 -8.75 33.46
N GLY A 260 30.20 -8.57 32.18
CA GLY A 260 28.91 -8.03 31.72
C GLY A 260 28.70 -6.55 32.00
N ALA A 261 29.78 -5.77 32.10
CA ALA A 261 29.71 -4.33 32.38
C ALA A 261 28.79 -3.58 31.40
N ALA A 262 28.70 -3.99 30.13
CA ALA A 262 27.85 -3.31 29.17
C ALA A 262 26.35 -3.51 29.43
N ASN A 263 25.92 -4.54 30.16
CA ASN A 263 24.53 -5.02 30.21
C ASN A 263 23.53 -3.98 30.76
N SER A 264 24.00 -3.06 31.60
CA SER A 264 23.21 -1.98 32.21
C SER A 264 23.45 -0.59 31.59
N ARG A 265 24.19 -0.52 30.48
CA ARG A 265 24.65 0.72 29.83
C ARG A 265 24.06 0.85 28.41
N ASP A 266 24.10 2.06 27.84
CA ASP A 266 23.66 2.31 26.44
C ASP A 266 24.74 1.88 25.43
N ILE A 267 25.13 0.60 25.54
CA ILE A 267 26.16 -0.03 24.71
C ILE A 267 25.53 -1.25 24.06
N GLY A 268 25.46 -1.26 22.73
CA GLY A 268 24.97 -2.39 21.94
C GLY A 268 25.94 -3.58 21.95
N TYR A 269 25.59 -4.61 21.18
CA TYR A 269 26.49 -5.75 20.95
C TYR A 269 26.90 -5.85 19.49
N HIS A 270 27.96 -6.60 19.21
CA HIS A 270 28.28 -6.99 17.84
C HIS A 270 28.69 -8.46 17.75
N ASP A 271 28.27 -9.14 16.69
CA ASP A 271 28.63 -10.54 16.41
C ASP A 271 29.58 -10.62 15.21
N ASP A 272 30.89 -10.70 15.46
CA ASP A 272 31.90 -10.86 14.40
C ASP A 272 32.04 -12.30 13.90
N SER A 273 31.04 -13.15 14.14
CA SER A 273 30.96 -14.48 13.56
C SER A 273 29.56 -14.78 13.07
N PHE A 274 28.86 -13.74 12.65
CA PHE A 274 27.44 -13.78 12.42
C PHE A 274 27.08 -14.87 11.40
N CYS A 275 26.17 -15.73 11.86
CA CYS A 275 25.49 -16.79 11.14
C CYS A 275 26.37 -17.87 10.49
N PHE A 276 27.50 -18.18 11.11
CA PHE A 276 28.37 -19.27 10.72
C PHE A 276 28.12 -20.54 11.54
N ARG A 277 28.53 -21.69 10.98
CA ARG A 277 28.59 -22.97 11.68
C ARG A 277 30.00 -23.55 11.61
N GLU A 278 30.49 -24.03 12.74
CA GLU A 278 31.82 -24.65 12.86
C GLU A 278 31.83 -25.85 13.81
N GLY A 279 32.96 -26.56 13.89
CA GLY A 279 33.12 -27.74 14.72
C GLY A 279 32.60 -29.05 14.10
N SER A 280 32.68 -30.12 14.88
CA SER A 280 32.21 -31.46 14.50
C SER A 280 31.49 -32.11 15.69
N PRO A 281 30.15 -32.27 15.64
CA PRO A 281 29.25 -31.84 14.56
C PRO A 281 29.19 -30.32 14.39
N LEU A 282 28.80 -29.83 13.21
CA LEU A 282 28.67 -28.40 12.93
C LEU A 282 27.61 -27.75 13.83
N GLN A 283 28.04 -26.80 14.66
CA GLN A 283 27.20 -25.99 15.54
C GLN A 283 27.21 -24.53 15.11
N GLY A 284 26.07 -23.85 15.24
CA GLY A 284 25.97 -22.42 14.98
C GLY A 284 26.73 -21.58 16.01
N VAL A 285 27.37 -20.49 15.59
CA VAL A 285 28.07 -19.58 16.51
C VAL A 285 27.29 -18.30 16.82
N THR A 286 26.12 -18.12 16.19
CA THR A 286 25.17 -17.04 16.51
C THR A 286 23.97 -17.55 17.28
N LEU A 287 23.26 -18.56 16.75
CA LEU A 287 22.03 -19.07 17.35
C LEU A 287 22.28 -19.76 18.69
N PRO A 288 21.28 -19.81 19.60
CA PRO A 288 21.42 -20.48 20.89
C PRO A 288 21.51 -22.01 20.73
N THR A 289 21.94 -22.69 21.80
CA THR A 289 22.03 -24.17 21.85
C THR A 289 20.69 -24.86 21.58
N SER A 290 19.58 -24.23 21.98
CA SER A 290 18.22 -24.67 21.69
C SER A 290 17.88 -24.73 20.19
N LEU A 291 18.68 -24.07 19.34
CA LEU A 291 18.58 -24.07 17.87
C LEU A 291 19.83 -24.67 17.20
N GLY A 292 20.59 -25.50 17.91
CA GLY A 292 21.78 -26.17 17.37
C GLY A 292 23.06 -25.31 17.41
N GLY A 293 23.04 -24.22 18.17
CA GLY A 293 24.21 -23.41 18.46
C GLY A 293 25.21 -24.06 19.42
N ALA A 294 26.43 -23.55 19.42
CA ALA A 294 27.46 -23.90 20.40
C ALA A 294 27.18 -23.22 21.75
N SER A 295 27.79 -23.73 22.83
CA SER A 295 27.67 -23.13 24.17
C SER A 295 28.23 -21.70 24.26
N TYR A 296 29.17 -21.36 23.37
CA TYR A 296 29.79 -20.05 23.27
C TYR A 296 29.14 -19.14 22.22
N ALA A 297 28.05 -19.57 21.59
CA ALA A 297 27.37 -18.80 20.56
C ALA A 297 26.86 -17.46 21.09
N HIS A 298 26.82 -16.43 20.23
CA HIS A 298 26.47 -15.06 20.62
C HIS A 298 25.14 -14.98 21.37
N LEU A 299 24.07 -15.55 20.83
CA LEU A 299 22.76 -15.52 21.47
C LEU A 299 22.66 -16.46 22.68
N GLN A 300 23.47 -17.52 22.73
CA GLN A 300 23.55 -18.35 23.93
C GLN A 300 24.12 -17.56 25.11
N ARG A 301 25.13 -16.72 24.87
CA ARG A 301 25.71 -15.82 25.88
C ARG A 301 24.70 -14.75 26.31
N ASN A 302 23.92 -14.21 25.38
CA ASN A 302 22.88 -13.23 25.72
C ASN A 302 21.80 -13.85 26.61
N ILE A 303 21.34 -15.07 26.31
CA ILE A 303 20.39 -15.81 27.14
C ILE A 303 20.97 -16.11 28.53
N ALA A 304 22.23 -16.57 28.59
CA ALA A 304 22.92 -16.89 29.85
C ALA A 304 23.11 -15.67 30.77
N THR A 305 23.06 -14.46 30.20
CA THR A 305 23.18 -13.19 30.93
C THR A 305 21.85 -12.44 31.07
N GLY A 306 20.75 -12.96 30.52
CA GLY A 306 19.43 -12.31 30.51
C GLY A 306 19.39 -11.01 29.70
N THR A 307 20.19 -10.92 28.63
CA THR A 307 20.35 -9.70 27.81
C THR A 307 19.83 -9.84 26.38
N GLU A 308 19.13 -10.94 26.06
CA GLU A 308 18.62 -11.21 24.71
C GLU A 308 17.62 -10.16 24.18
N ASN A 309 17.10 -9.28 25.06
CA ASN A 309 16.19 -8.18 24.71
C ASN A 309 16.86 -6.80 24.59
N LYS A 310 18.20 -6.71 24.63
CA LYS A 310 18.92 -5.44 24.61
C LYS A 310 18.69 -4.61 23.34
N TRP A 311 18.41 -5.29 22.24
CA TRP A 311 18.06 -4.70 20.94
C TRP A 311 16.93 -3.67 20.99
N ILE A 312 16.09 -3.66 22.03
CA ILE A 312 14.99 -2.68 22.16
C ILE A 312 15.53 -1.25 22.22
N ASN A 313 16.72 -1.05 22.80
CA ASN A 313 17.31 0.27 23.04
C ASN A 313 18.72 0.45 22.48
N SER A 314 19.43 -0.64 22.15
CA SER A 314 20.80 -0.57 21.66
C SER A 314 20.99 -1.44 20.41
N SER A 315 21.82 -0.99 19.47
CA SER A 315 22.02 -1.67 18.19
C SER A 315 22.79 -2.97 18.32
N ILE A 316 22.60 -3.84 17.31
CA ILE A 316 23.36 -5.07 17.15
C ILE A 316 24.06 -5.04 15.79
N GLY A 317 25.38 -4.87 15.83
CA GLY A 317 26.28 -4.87 14.67
C GLY A 317 27.02 -6.20 14.50
N GLY A 318 28.14 -6.17 13.78
CA GLY A 318 29.05 -7.31 13.66
C GLY A 318 29.53 -7.57 12.25
N GLU A 319 29.95 -8.79 11.98
CA GLU A 319 30.45 -9.25 10.69
C GLU A 319 29.77 -10.57 10.31
N LEU A 320 29.16 -10.58 9.12
CA LEU A 320 28.83 -11.84 8.46
C LEU A 320 30.14 -12.58 8.25
N ARG A 321 30.29 -13.75 8.88
CA ARG A 321 31.59 -14.44 8.96
C ARG A 321 32.28 -14.51 7.57
N PRO A 322 33.57 -14.13 7.44
CA PRO A 322 34.24 -13.98 6.14
C PRO A 322 34.09 -15.17 5.19
N GLU A 323 34.15 -16.38 5.73
CA GLU A 323 34.10 -17.66 5.02
C GLU A 323 32.79 -17.90 4.26
N ILE A 324 31.71 -17.17 4.59
CA ILE A 324 30.38 -17.32 3.98
C ILE A 324 29.90 -16.08 3.23
N GLN A 325 30.64 -14.96 3.29
CA GLN A 325 30.17 -13.64 2.81
C GLN A 325 29.74 -13.59 1.34
N THR A 326 30.28 -14.47 0.47
CA THR A 326 29.96 -14.47 -0.97
C THR A 326 28.79 -15.37 -1.34
N TYR A 327 28.31 -16.23 -0.45
CA TYR A 327 27.25 -17.21 -0.76
C TYR A 327 26.18 -17.40 0.33
N ALA A 328 26.24 -16.68 1.45
CA ALA A 328 25.31 -16.82 2.57
C ALA A 328 23.82 -16.79 2.14
N PHE A 329 23.46 -16.00 1.12
CA PHE A 329 22.08 -15.83 0.68
C PHE A 329 21.61 -16.81 -0.41
N GLN A 330 22.45 -17.74 -0.84
CA GLN A 330 22.06 -18.74 -1.87
C GLN A 330 20.95 -19.68 -1.39
N SER A 331 20.90 -19.96 -0.08
CA SER A 331 19.88 -20.81 0.56
C SER A 331 18.85 -20.03 1.38
N TRP A 332 18.76 -18.71 1.19
CA TRP A 332 17.80 -17.84 1.88
C TRP A 332 16.36 -18.37 1.73
N PRO A 333 15.52 -18.34 2.78
CA PRO A 333 15.76 -17.75 4.11
C PRO A 333 16.53 -18.61 5.12
N ASN A 334 16.85 -19.85 4.76
CA ASN A 334 17.51 -20.79 5.65
C ASN A 334 19.05 -20.69 5.51
N GLY A 335 19.76 -21.70 6.00
CA GLY A 335 21.18 -21.91 5.81
C GLY A 335 21.48 -23.26 5.15
N SER A 336 22.73 -23.46 4.75
CA SER A 336 23.24 -24.73 4.24
C SER A 336 24.74 -24.84 4.52
N GLY A 337 25.21 -26.04 4.85
CA GLY A 337 26.61 -26.29 5.20
C GLY A 337 27.07 -25.40 6.36
N SER A 338 28.05 -24.55 6.09
CA SER A 338 28.62 -23.61 7.07
C SER A 338 27.78 -22.35 7.31
N VAL A 339 26.70 -22.14 6.55
CA VAL A 339 25.75 -21.05 6.78
C VAL A 339 24.67 -21.55 7.73
N ASP A 340 24.49 -20.86 8.86
CA ASP A 340 23.41 -21.14 9.80
C ASP A 340 22.05 -20.62 9.29
N ASN A 341 20.95 -20.84 10.00
CA ASN A 341 19.64 -20.35 9.57
C ASN A 341 19.61 -18.81 9.55
N LEU A 342 19.84 -18.23 8.36
CA LEU A 342 20.11 -16.80 8.19
C LEU A 342 18.96 -15.90 8.63
N LYS A 343 17.72 -16.29 8.32
CA LYS A 343 16.55 -15.56 8.81
C LYS A 343 16.42 -15.65 10.33
N ALA A 344 16.72 -16.80 10.94
CA ALA A 344 16.74 -16.93 12.40
C ALA A 344 17.84 -16.08 13.04
N CYS A 345 19.05 -16.07 12.48
CA CYS A 345 20.15 -15.22 12.94
C CYS A 345 19.73 -13.75 12.94
N ILE A 346 19.14 -13.26 11.84
CA ILE A 346 18.71 -11.85 11.73
C ILE A 346 17.58 -11.54 12.72
N GLU A 347 16.55 -12.40 12.80
CA GLU A 347 15.37 -12.15 13.64
C GLU A 347 15.66 -12.25 15.14
N LEU A 348 16.41 -13.25 15.60
CA LEU A 348 16.67 -13.45 17.02
C LEU A 348 17.79 -12.56 17.55
N ALA A 349 18.79 -12.23 16.71
CA ALA A 349 19.81 -11.26 17.10
C ALA A 349 19.32 -9.82 16.94
N HIS A 350 18.20 -9.59 16.25
CA HIS A 350 17.73 -8.25 15.90
C HIS A 350 18.83 -7.44 15.17
N ALA A 351 19.51 -8.12 14.24
CA ALA A 351 20.66 -7.58 13.51
C ALA A 351 20.31 -6.24 12.85
N THR A 352 21.00 -5.18 13.26
CA THR A 352 20.78 -3.82 12.76
C THR A 352 21.59 -3.60 11.48
N TRP A 353 22.86 -3.95 11.54
CA TRP A 353 23.80 -3.87 10.43
C TRP A 353 24.88 -4.95 10.58
N MET A 354 25.58 -5.31 9.49
CA MET A 354 26.71 -6.25 9.52
C MET A 354 27.75 -5.87 8.46
N ILE A 355 29.01 -6.08 8.77
CA ILE A 355 30.11 -6.09 7.80
C ILE A 355 29.88 -7.26 6.83
N ASN A 356 29.96 -6.97 5.53
CA ASN A 356 29.90 -7.95 4.46
C ASN A 356 30.67 -7.43 3.24
N GLU A 357 31.98 -7.63 3.24
CA GLU A 357 32.83 -7.22 2.13
C GLU A 357 32.58 -8.06 0.87
N GLY A 358 32.26 -9.35 1.04
CA GLY A 358 31.83 -10.24 -0.04
C GLY A 358 30.53 -9.80 -0.72
N SER A 359 29.82 -8.80 -0.19
CA SER A 359 28.62 -8.23 -0.82
C SER A 359 28.89 -7.59 -2.19
N ALA A 360 30.16 -7.34 -2.52
CA ALA A 360 30.63 -7.00 -3.88
C ALA A 360 30.22 -8.01 -4.96
N ALA A 361 30.09 -9.29 -4.59
CA ALA A 361 29.76 -10.37 -5.51
C ALA A 361 28.26 -10.48 -5.81
N TYR A 362 27.40 -9.80 -5.04
CA TYR A 362 25.96 -9.85 -5.23
C TYR A 362 25.48 -8.85 -6.28
N SER A 363 24.49 -9.25 -7.06
CA SER A 363 23.80 -8.33 -7.97
C SER A 363 23.04 -7.27 -7.18
N PRO A 364 23.08 -5.98 -7.58
CA PRO A 364 22.33 -4.92 -6.91
C PRO A 364 20.82 -5.15 -6.81
N GLY A 365 20.26 -6.02 -7.66
CA GLY A 365 18.85 -6.42 -7.65
C GLY A 365 18.56 -7.80 -7.06
N ASP A 366 19.53 -8.43 -6.38
CA ASP A 366 19.35 -9.76 -5.79
C ASP A 366 18.18 -9.77 -4.80
N ALA A 367 17.14 -10.57 -5.09
CA ALA A 367 15.91 -10.59 -4.31
C ALA A 367 16.11 -11.18 -2.90
N ASN A 368 17.00 -12.16 -2.75
CA ASN A 368 17.29 -12.80 -1.46
C ASN A 368 18.05 -11.85 -0.55
N VAL A 369 19.12 -11.23 -1.08
CA VAL A 369 19.90 -10.23 -0.33
C VAL A 369 19.03 -9.03 0.01
N SER A 370 18.21 -8.56 -0.93
CA SER A 370 17.29 -7.45 -0.69
C SER A 370 16.22 -7.76 0.35
N ALA A 371 15.71 -8.99 0.41
CA ALA A 371 14.77 -9.43 1.44
C ALA A 371 15.43 -9.45 2.82
N ALA A 372 16.67 -9.95 2.92
CA ALA A 372 17.43 -9.96 4.16
C ALA A 372 17.75 -8.54 4.66
N VAL A 373 18.24 -7.66 3.79
CA VAL A 373 18.57 -6.27 4.16
C VAL A 373 17.34 -5.48 4.62
N ARG A 374 16.18 -5.69 3.98
CA ARG A 374 14.94 -5.06 4.44
C ARG A 374 14.54 -5.54 5.83
N LEU A 375 14.81 -6.80 6.16
CA LEU A 375 14.51 -7.35 7.48
C LEU A 375 15.43 -6.77 8.57
N MET A 376 16.70 -6.54 8.29
CA MET A 376 17.67 -5.98 9.26
C MET A 376 17.29 -4.58 9.75
N GLY A 377 17.52 -4.27 11.03
CA GLY A 377 17.23 -2.95 11.58
C GLY A 377 15.75 -2.55 11.38
N TYR A 378 15.52 -1.30 10.99
CA TYR A 378 14.18 -0.78 10.73
C TYR A 378 13.72 -1.02 9.27
N ASN A 379 12.41 -1.16 9.08
CA ASN A 379 11.76 -1.03 7.78
C ASN A 379 10.40 -0.34 7.95
N LEU A 380 10.40 0.97 7.74
CA LEU A 380 9.33 1.86 8.17
C LEU A 380 8.34 2.14 7.04
N THR A 381 7.04 2.01 7.34
CA THR A 381 5.95 2.33 6.41
C THR A 381 4.97 3.28 7.09
N VAL A 382 4.60 4.37 6.41
CA VAL A 382 3.46 5.20 6.80
C VAL A 382 2.20 4.57 6.21
N GLY A 383 1.30 4.06 7.05
CA GLY A 383 0.06 3.44 6.58
C GLY A 383 -1.03 4.47 6.29
N ASN A 384 -1.14 5.48 7.16
CA ASN A 384 -2.14 6.54 7.07
C ASN A 384 -1.51 7.89 7.45
N ALA A 385 -1.93 8.94 6.77
CA ALA A 385 -1.78 10.32 7.20
C ALA A 385 -3.13 10.89 7.65
N TYR A 386 -3.11 11.89 8.52
CA TYR A 386 -4.29 12.47 9.15
C TYR A 386 -4.18 13.98 9.08
N PHE A 387 -5.02 14.60 8.26
CA PHE A 387 -5.10 16.06 8.11
C PHE A 387 -6.40 16.44 7.40
N LYS A 388 -6.79 17.71 7.48
CA LYS A 388 -7.96 18.24 6.75
C LYS A 388 -7.60 18.53 5.30
N ASP A 389 -8.50 18.24 4.37
CA ASP A 389 -8.34 18.54 2.93
C ASP A 389 -8.18 20.04 2.67
N THR A 390 -8.74 20.87 3.56
CA THR A 390 -8.53 22.32 3.58
C THR A 390 -8.19 22.79 4.99
N ALA A 391 -7.15 23.63 5.10
CA ALA A 391 -6.68 24.14 6.38
C ALA A 391 -6.18 25.59 6.28
N SER A 392 -6.38 26.37 7.34
CA SER A 392 -5.82 27.70 7.52
C SER A 392 -5.49 27.93 8.99
N GLY A 393 -4.71 28.98 9.29
CA GLY A 393 -4.28 29.25 10.66
C GLY A 393 -3.49 28.08 11.23
N THR A 394 -3.87 27.59 12.41
CA THR A 394 -3.27 26.40 13.02
C THR A 394 -4.08 25.15 12.67
N THR A 395 -3.43 24.09 12.21
CA THR A 395 -4.04 22.78 11.95
C THR A 395 -3.22 21.65 12.53
N ASN A 396 -3.87 20.54 12.87
CA ASN A 396 -3.18 19.30 13.22
C ASN A 396 -2.84 18.50 11.96
N VAL A 397 -1.66 17.89 11.98
CA VAL A 397 -1.20 16.90 11.00
C VAL A 397 -0.63 15.73 11.77
N GLY A 398 -1.02 14.52 11.39
CA GLY A 398 -0.53 13.29 12.01
C GLY A 398 -0.27 12.18 11.00
N VAL A 399 0.45 11.17 11.46
CA VAL A 399 0.82 9.99 10.67
C VAL A 399 0.81 8.75 11.54
N GLN A 400 0.51 7.60 10.94
CA GLN A 400 0.65 6.29 11.57
C GLN A 400 1.78 5.51 10.90
N ILE A 401 2.83 5.19 11.66
CA ILE A 401 4.06 4.57 11.17
C ILE A 401 4.22 3.18 11.77
N SER A 402 4.50 2.20 10.92
CA SER A 402 4.77 0.81 11.31
C SER A 402 6.21 0.43 11.00
N ASN A 403 6.77 -0.51 11.78
CA ASN A 403 8.09 -1.09 11.52
C ASN A 403 7.98 -2.60 11.28
N THR A 404 8.39 -3.05 10.09
CA THR A 404 8.42 -4.47 9.69
C THR A 404 9.83 -5.07 9.68
N GLY A 405 10.85 -4.28 10.06
CA GLY A 405 12.19 -4.78 10.31
C GLY A 405 12.30 -5.39 11.71
N VAL A 406 13.46 -5.96 12.03
CA VAL A 406 13.69 -6.66 13.30
C VAL A 406 14.09 -5.72 14.43
N ALA A 407 14.58 -4.51 14.18
CA ALA A 407 15.02 -3.59 15.23
C ALA A 407 14.41 -2.18 15.06
N PRO A 408 14.31 -1.39 16.15
CA PRO A 408 13.90 0.01 16.05
C PRO A 408 14.98 0.86 15.38
N PHE A 409 14.64 2.12 15.09
CA PHE A 409 15.63 3.13 14.80
C PHE A 409 16.27 3.60 16.12
N TYR A 410 17.59 3.80 16.18
CA TYR A 410 18.28 4.09 17.45
C TYR A 410 18.66 5.56 17.66
N TYR A 411 18.47 6.40 16.64
CA TYR A 411 18.86 7.80 16.67
C TYR A 411 17.65 8.74 16.77
N PRO A 412 17.74 9.84 17.52
CA PRO A 412 16.65 10.82 17.65
C PRO A 412 16.62 11.77 16.44
N TRP A 413 16.60 11.24 15.23
CA TRP A 413 16.58 12.08 14.02
C TRP A 413 15.26 12.83 13.90
N THR A 414 15.38 14.09 13.50
CA THR A 414 14.23 14.99 13.38
C THR A 414 13.34 14.54 12.22
N MET A 415 12.08 14.27 12.53
CA MET A 415 11.02 14.12 11.54
C MET A 415 10.48 15.51 11.19
N THR A 416 10.36 15.80 9.89
CA THR A 416 9.98 17.10 9.36
C THR A 416 8.77 16.97 8.45
N LEU A 417 7.73 17.75 8.72
CA LEU A 417 6.61 17.96 7.82
C LEU A 417 6.94 19.09 6.83
N GLY A 418 6.34 19.06 5.65
CA GLY A 418 6.45 20.15 4.70
C GLY A 418 5.28 20.24 3.73
N LEU A 419 5.25 21.33 2.97
CA LEU A 419 4.32 21.53 1.86
C LEU A 419 5.09 21.66 0.55
N LYS A 420 4.71 20.87 -0.45
CA LYS A 420 5.13 21.05 -1.84
C LYS A 420 4.06 21.78 -2.64
N ASN A 421 4.46 22.72 -3.49
CA ASN A 421 3.56 23.37 -4.44
C ASN A 421 3.39 22.51 -5.73
N SER A 422 2.61 22.98 -6.69
CA SER A 422 2.37 22.29 -7.97
C SER A 422 3.62 22.07 -8.83
N SER A 423 4.68 22.85 -8.62
CA SER A 423 5.98 22.63 -9.29
C SER A 423 6.84 21.55 -8.62
N GLY A 424 6.39 20.99 -7.50
CA GLY A 424 7.14 20.02 -6.70
C GLY A 424 8.13 20.66 -5.71
N ALA A 425 8.24 21.98 -5.68
CA ALA A 425 9.11 22.70 -4.77
C ALA A 425 8.55 22.71 -3.34
N VAL A 426 9.40 22.43 -2.35
CA VAL A 426 9.04 22.57 -0.92
C VAL A 426 9.02 24.05 -0.57
N VAL A 427 7.85 24.56 -0.16
CA VAL A 427 7.64 25.99 0.13
C VAL A 427 7.61 26.31 1.61
N GLN A 428 7.39 25.31 2.47
CA GLN A 428 7.32 25.46 3.92
C GLN A 428 7.66 24.14 4.61
N THR A 429 8.31 24.20 5.77
CA THR A 429 8.61 23.02 6.60
C THR A 429 8.40 23.29 8.09
N TRP A 430 8.14 22.23 8.85
CA TRP A 430 8.05 22.24 10.30
C TRP A 430 8.72 20.99 10.87
N ASP A 431 9.69 21.19 11.76
CA ASP A 431 10.24 20.10 12.55
C ASP A 431 9.23 19.67 13.62
N THR A 432 9.14 18.37 13.83
CA THR A 432 8.16 17.77 14.75
C THR A 432 8.86 17.27 16.01
N PRO A 433 8.14 17.18 17.15
CA PRO A 433 8.67 16.57 18.37
C PRO A 433 8.61 15.02 18.32
N TRP A 434 8.36 14.43 17.16
CA TRP A 434 8.15 12.99 17.02
C TRP A 434 9.46 12.23 17.14
N ASP A 435 9.45 11.16 17.95
CA ASP A 435 10.62 10.33 18.19
C ASP A 435 10.50 8.97 17.48
N LEU A 436 11.25 8.83 16.39
CA LEU A 436 11.22 7.62 15.55
C LEU A 436 11.68 6.36 16.30
N ARG A 437 12.44 6.51 17.39
CA ARG A 437 12.91 5.39 18.23
C ARG A 437 11.77 4.65 18.92
N THR A 438 10.61 5.30 19.04
CA THR A 438 9.40 4.69 19.61
C THR A 438 8.70 3.73 18.65
N VAL A 439 9.06 3.70 17.35
CA VAL A 439 8.47 2.81 16.35
C VAL A 439 9.12 1.41 16.40
N GLN A 440 8.66 0.61 17.34
CA GLN A 440 9.14 -0.75 17.59
C GLN A 440 8.65 -1.76 16.51
N PRO A 441 9.41 -2.84 16.25
CA PRO A 441 9.01 -3.94 15.35
C PRO A 441 7.62 -4.47 15.67
N LEU A 442 6.73 -4.61 14.69
CA LEU A 442 5.35 -5.08 14.93
C LEU A 442 5.29 -6.50 15.52
N SER A 443 6.25 -7.35 15.15
CA SER A 443 6.34 -8.75 15.55
C SER A 443 7.79 -9.15 15.78
N ILE A 444 8.02 -10.04 16.73
CA ILE A 444 9.34 -10.60 17.05
C ILE A 444 9.28 -12.13 17.03
N ARG A 445 10.37 -12.78 16.63
CA ARG A 445 10.51 -14.24 16.77
C ARG A 445 10.84 -14.56 18.22
N ALA A 446 10.14 -15.54 18.78
CA ALA A 446 10.40 -16.00 20.14
C ALA A 446 11.59 -16.95 20.15
N PHE A 447 12.47 -16.77 21.13
CA PHE A 447 13.46 -17.78 21.48
C PHE A 447 12.75 -19.06 21.95
N PRO A 448 13.19 -20.27 21.56
CA PRO A 448 12.69 -21.51 22.15
C PRO A 448 12.86 -21.52 23.68
N ASP A 449 13.95 -20.92 24.16
CA ASP A 449 14.33 -20.82 25.58
C ASP A 449 13.31 -20.05 26.44
N TRP A 450 12.45 -19.25 25.80
CA TRP A 450 11.36 -18.56 26.50
C TRP A 450 10.20 -19.50 26.86
N ASN A 451 10.14 -20.72 26.30
CA ASN A 451 9.08 -21.70 26.54
C ASN A 451 7.66 -21.18 26.22
N VAL A 452 7.53 -20.42 25.13
CA VAL A 452 6.26 -19.79 24.70
C VAL A 452 5.70 -20.35 23.39
N GLY A 453 6.31 -21.41 22.85
CA GLY A 453 5.92 -22.08 21.61
C GLY A 453 7.10 -22.79 20.95
N ALA A 454 6.81 -23.57 19.90
CA ALA A 454 7.84 -24.20 19.08
C ALA A 454 8.42 -23.19 18.07
N ASP A 455 9.71 -23.32 17.77
CA ASP A 455 10.33 -22.47 16.74
C ASP A 455 9.89 -22.88 15.31
N PRO A 456 9.52 -21.93 14.43
CA PRO A 456 9.37 -20.51 14.70
C PRO A 456 8.01 -20.16 15.32
N THR A 457 8.04 -19.47 16.46
CA THR A 457 6.86 -18.80 17.05
C THR A 457 7.06 -17.30 16.94
N TYR A 458 6.08 -16.58 16.39
CA TYR A 458 6.09 -15.12 16.31
C TYR A 458 5.14 -14.51 17.32
N ARG A 459 5.55 -13.40 17.94
CA ARG A 459 4.75 -12.66 18.92
C ARG A 459 4.57 -11.22 18.48
N ASN A 460 3.33 -10.74 18.56
CA ASN A 460 3.05 -9.32 18.42
C ASN A 460 3.82 -8.53 19.49
N PHE A 461 4.54 -7.50 19.08
CA PHE A 461 5.36 -6.66 19.95
C PHE A 461 4.99 -5.18 19.77
N GLY A 462 5.47 -4.51 18.73
CA GLY A 462 5.14 -3.12 18.45
C GLY A 462 3.67 -2.90 18.10
N TYR A 463 3.32 -1.62 17.98
CA TYR A 463 2.07 -1.14 17.39
C TYR A 463 2.43 -0.15 16.29
N PRO A 464 1.58 0.01 15.26
CA PRO A 464 1.65 1.17 14.38
C PRO A 464 1.56 2.46 15.24
N GLN A 465 2.66 3.19 15.36
CA GLN A 465 2.77 4.38 16.20
C GLN A 465 2.05 5.55 15.54
N TYR A 466 1.17 6.20 16.29
CA TYR A 466 0.49 7.41 15.85
C TYR A 466 1.21 8.64 16.39
N PHE A 467 1.61 9.52 15.48
CA PHE A 467 2.21 10.81 15.79
C PHE A 467 1.30 11.94 15.31
N GLN A 468 1.21 13.01 16.08
CA GLN A 468 0.48 14.23 15.71
C GLN A 468 1.23 15.46 16.20
N THR A 469 1.14 16.56 15.46
CA THR A 469 1.55 17.88 15.91
C THR A 469 0.66 18.95 15.30
N SER A 470 0.64 20.13 15.91
CA SER A 470 -0.01 21.32 15.34
C SER A 470 1.00 22.13 14.55
N VAL A 471 0.60 22.58 13.35
CA VAL A 471 1.41 23.42 12.45
C VAL A 471 0.68 24.71 12.14
N ASN A 472 1.42 25.81 12.02
CA ASN A 472 0.88 27.13 11.70
C ASN A 472 1.08 27.45 10.21
N LEU A 473 -0.04 27.60 9.49
CA LEU A 473 -0.13 27.90 8.06
C LEU A 473 -0.32 29.39 7.76
N SER A 474 -0.33 30.28 8.77
CA SER A 474 -0.66 31.71 8.59
C SER A 474 0.30 32.45 7.65
N ALA A 475 1.54 31.97 7.53
CA ALA A 475 2.55 32.52 6.62
C ALA A 475 2.58 31.83 5.25
N VAL A 476 1.79 30.77 5.06
CA VAL A 476 1.73 30.02 3.80
C VAL A 476 0.71 30.70 2.89
N PRO A 477 1.08 31.06 1.64
CA PRO A 477 0.13 31.62 0.69
C PRO A 477 -1.09 30.71 0.47
N GLN A 478 -2.23 31.31 0.13
CA GLN A 478 -3.41 30.53 -0.20
C GLN A 478 -3.19 29.78 -1.52
N GLY A 479 -3.60 28.51 -1.58
CA GLY A 479 -3.43 27.69 -2.78
C GLY A 479 -3.47 26.20 -2.50
N SER A 480 -3.25 25.40 -3.56
CA SER A 480 -3.17 23.94 -3.46
C SER A 480 -1.72 23.48 -3.28
N TYR A 481 -1.53 22.57 -2.33
CA TYR A 481 -0.25 22.02 -1.94
C TYR A 481 -0.36 20.51 -1.73
N GLN A 482 0.78 19.87 -1.52
CA GLN A 482 0.90 18.49 -1.08
C GLN A 482 1.60 18.44 0.27
N TRP A 483 0.98 17.80 1.26
CA TRP A 483 1.65 17.44 2.50
C TRP A 483 2.74 16.41 2.23
N VAL A 484 3.93 16.66 2.77
CA VAL A 484 5.07 15.74 2.70
C VAL A 484 5.70 15.51 4.06
N LEU A 485 6.29 14.34 4.26
CA LEU A 485 7.04 13.95 5.45
C LEU A 485 8.45 13.50 5.06
N ARG A 486 9.45 13.83 5.88
CA ARG A 486 10.77 13.20 5.80
C ARG A 486 11.40 13.02 7.18
N VAL A 487 12.44 12.20 7.25
CA VAL A 487 13.36 12.12 8.39
C VAL A 487 14.69 12.71 7.94
N LYS A 488 15.18 13.74 8.63
CA LYS A 488 16.45 14.41 8.28
C LYS A 488 17.61 13.53 8.72
N ASN A 489 18.41 13.06 7.75
CA ASN A 489 19.71 12.47 8.05
C ASN A 489 20.68 13.63 8.39
N PRO A 490 21.28 13.68 9.60
CA PRO A 490 22.25 14.71 9.94
C PRO A 490 23.44 14.81 8.96
N LEU A 491 23.77 13.72 8.25
CA LEU A 491 24.80 13.73 7.21
C LEU A 491 24.51 14.73 6.08
N GLU A 492 23.22 15.04 5.83
CA GLU A 492 22.80 16.04 4.83
C GLU A 492 23.39 17.45 5.10
N THR A 493 23.80 17.72 6.35
CA THR A 493 24.43 19.00 6.71
C THR A 493 25.91 19.06 6.37
N VAL A 494 26.52 17.89 6.11
CA VAL A 494 27.95 17.74 5.82
C VAL A 494 28.17 17.47 4.34
N ASP A 495 27.31 16.67 3.72
CA ASP A 495 27.43 16.30 2.32
C ASP A 495 26.07 16.27 1.61
N ALA A 496 26.03 16.75 0.36
CA ALA A 496 24.81 16.78 -0.45
C ALA A 496 24.37 15.38 -0.88
N ASP A 497 25.35 14.49 -1.11
CA ASP A 497 25.14 13.11 -1.58
C ASP A 497 24.68 12.17 -0.45
N ALA A 498 24.61 12.67 0.79
CA ALA A 498 24.07 11.97 1.94
C ALA A 498 22.80 11.18 1.61
N LYS A 499 22.81 9.86 1.83
CA LYS A 499 21.64 9.02 1.60
C LYS A 499 20.51 9.40 2.54
N LYS A 500 19.34 9.65 1.98
CA LYS A 500 18.15 10.05 2.73
C LYS A 500 17.43 8.81 3.26
N LEU A 501 16.92 8.88 4.49
CA LEU A 501 16.01 7.86 4.99
C LEU A 501 14.71 7.91 4.19
N ARG A 502 14.29 6.75 3.70
CA ARG A 502 13.12 6.60 2.84
C ARG A 502 12.18 5.54 3.41
N PHE A 503 10.90 5.89 3.45
CA PHE A 503 9.84 4.98 3.86
C PHE A 503 9.53 3.95 2.78
N ALA A 504 9.06 2.77 3.20
CA ALA A 504 8.60 1.69 2.35
C ALA A 504 7.19 1.98 1.82
N ASN A 505 7.05 3.06 1.04
CA ASN A 505 5.81 3.59 0.50
C ASN A 505 5.93 3.90 -1.00
N ALA A 506 4.83 3.77 -1.75
CA ALA A 506 4.80 3.98 -3.19
C ALA A 506 5.03 5.45 -3.60
N THR A 507 4.71 6.40 -2.71
CA THR A 507 4.86 7.85 -2.93
C THR A 507 6.17 8.41 -2.35
N GLN A 508 7.11 7.54 -1.96
CA GLN A 508 8.42 7.95 -1.48
C GLN A 508 9.29 8.41 -2.65
N ASN A 509 9.79 9.65 -2.56
CA ASN A 509 10.66 10.22 -3.59
C ASN A 509 12.15 10.06 -3.20
N ALA A 510 13.02 10.15 -4.20
CA ALA A 510 14.48 10.09 -4.04
C ALA A 510 15.05 11.29 -3.25
N ASP A 511 14.34 12.41 -3.21
CA ASP A 511 14.69 13.61 -2.43
C ASP A 511 14.45 13.45 -0.91
N GLY A 512 14.02 12.26 -0.47
CA GLY A 512 13.72 11.94 0.93
C GLY A 512 12.30 12.30 1.36
N TRP A 513 11.53 13.04 0.55
CA TRP A 513 10.16 13.43 0.89
C TRP A 513 9.14 12.36 0.47
N LEU A 514 8.40 11.85 1.46
CA LEU A 514 7.21 11.04 1.28
C LEU A 514 5.99 11.92 1.00
N GLY A 515 5.30 11.71 -0.12
CA GLY A 515 4.02 12.35 -0.40
C GLY A 515 2.88 11.76 0.43
N MET A 516 2.21 12.59 1.24
CA MET A 516 1.12 12.17 2.13
C MET A 516 -0.28 12.46 1.58
N GLY A 517 -0.43 13.45 0.70
CA GLY A 517 -1.70 13.78 0.04
C GLY A 517 -1.86 15.27 -0.22
N ALA A 518 -2.89 15.64 -0.98
CA ALA A 518 -3.16 17.03 -1.34
C ALA A 518 -3.83 17.79 -0.19
N VAL A 519 -3.55 19.08 -0.07
CA VAL A 519 -4.18 20.00 0.87
C VAL A 519 -4.38 21.37 0.23
N THR A 520 -5.51 22.00 0.49
CA THR A 520 -5.73 23.41 0.17
C THR A 520 -5.38 24.24 1.40
N VAL A 521 -4.39 25.13 1.28
CA VAL A 521 -4.05 26.10 2.32
C VAL A 521 -4.81 27.38 2.05
N GLY A 522 -5.47 27.90 3.08
CA GLY A 522 -6.34 29.05 2.99
C GLY A 522 -7.71 28.77 3.57
N THR A 523 -8.54 29.80 3.61
CA THR A 523 -9.94 29.62 3.96
C THR A 523 -10.59 28.90 2.79
N GLY A 524 -10.76 27.57 2.86
CA GLY A 524 -11.63 26.86 1.95
C GLY A 524 -13.03 27.39 2.13
N GLY A 525 -13.41 28.44 1.41
CA GLY A 525 -14.64 29.20 1.61
C GLY A 525 -14.86 29.77 3.03
N GLY A 526 -14.07 29.43 4.04
CA GLY A 526 -14.47 29.45 5.45
C GLY A 526 -14.31 30.75 6.22
N SER A 527 -14.10 31.91 5.57
CA SER A 527 -14.45 33.18 6.23
C SER A 527 -15.91 33.54 6.00
N ASP A 528 -16.59 32.82 5.11
CA ASP A 528 -18.01 32.98 4.95
C ASP A 528 -18.71 32.35 6.15
N THR A 529 -19.19 33.20 7.06
CA THR A 529 -20.12 32.82 8.13
C THR A 529 -21.55 33.25 7.78
N THR A 530 -21.73 33.89 6.63
CA THR A 530 -23.04 34.37 6.20
C THR A 530 -23.69 33.21 5.49
N ALA A 531 -24.86 32.80 5.96
CA ALA A 531 -25.62 31.81 5.22
C ALA A 531 -26.11 32.42 3.91
N PRO A 532 -26.17 31.65 2.81
CA PRO A 532 -26.82 32.09 1.59
C PRO A 532 -28.23 32.61 1.84
N SER A 533 -28.71 33.52 0.99
CA SER A 533 -30.10 33.95 1.01
C SER A 533 -31.04 32.74 0.91
N VAL A 534 -32.21 32.78 1.55
CA VAL A 534 -33.20 31.71 1.44
C VAL A 534 -33.63 31.54 -0.03
N PRO A 535 -33.66 30.30 -0.58
CA PRO A 535 -34.20 30.05 -1.91
C PRO A 535 -35.64 30.58 -2.04
N GLY A 536 -35.84 31.55 -2.94
CA GLY A 536 -37.13 32.17 -3.20
C GLY A 536 -37.90 31.47 -4.33
N GLY A 537 -39.22 31.65 -4.38
CA GLY A 537 -40.03 31.18 -5.51
C GLY A 537 -40.01 29.67 -5.74
N LEU A 538 -39.82 28.87 -4.68
CA LEU A 538 -40.01 27.42 -4.77
C LEU A 538 -41.42 27.16 -5.33
N THR A 539 -41.49 26.36 -6.39
CA THR A 539 -42.74 25.95 -7.04
C THR A 539 -42.59 24.54 -7.60
N SER A 540 -43.71 23.84 -7.76
CA SER A 540 -43.74 22.67 -8.63
C SER A 540 -43.79 23.13 -10.09
N THR A 541 -42.95 22.53 -10.93
CA THR A 541 -42.95 22.72 -12.38
C THR A 541 -43.63 21.59 -13.13
N GLY A 542 -43.92 20.49 -12.43
CA GLY A 542 -44.60 19.33 -12.98
C GLY A 542 -44.76 18.24 -11.94
N GLN A 543 -45.83 17.45 -12.06
CA GLN A 543 -46.09 16.32 -11.17
C GLN A 543 -46.62 15.14 -11.99
N THR A 544 -46.15 13.95 -11.67
CA THR A 544 -46.69 12.69 -12.18
C THR A 544 -47.30 11.91 -11.02
N SER A 545 -47.72 10.66 -11.26
CA SER A 545 -48.13 9.78 -10.18
C SER A 545 -47.00 9.28 -9.29
N SER A 546 -45.74 9.42 -9.72
CA SER A 546 -44.59 8.93 -8.95
C SER A 546 -43.44 9.91 -8.86
N SER A 547 -43.63 11.15 -9.30
CA SER A 547 -42.61 12.18 -9.20
C SER A 547 -43.19 13.59 -9.06
N VAL A 548 -42.41 14.47 -8.44
CA VAL A 548 -42.66 15.90 -8.36
C VAL A 548 -41.39 16.62 -8.82
N SER A 549 -41.52 17.45 -9.85
CA SER A 549 -40.47 18.35 -10.31
C SER A 549 -40.65 19.72 -9.66
N LEU A 550 -39.55 20.26 -9.16
CA LEU A 550 -39.48 21.51 -8.41
C LEU A 550 -38.49 22.45 -9.11
N SER A 551 -38.79 23.74 -9.06
CA SER A 551 -37.84 24.81 -9.35
C SER A 551 -37.91 25.91 -8.32
N TRP A 552 -36.83 26.67 -8.19
CA TRP A 552 -36.74 27.84 -7.34
C TRP A 552 -35.80 28.88 -7.97
N SER A 553 -35.79 30.08 -7.39
CA SER A 553 -34.86 31.15 -7.80
C SER A 553 -33.49 30.91 -7.16
N ALA A 554 -32.43 31.23 -7.89
CA ALA A 554 -31.07 31.13 -7.39
C ALA A 554 -30.89 31.99 -6.13
N SER A 555 -30.27 31.41 -5.11
CA SER A 555 -29.85 32.14 -3.92
C SER A 555 -28.56 32.90 -4.20
N THR A 556 -28.39 34.03 -3.51
CA THR A 556 -27.16 34.82 -3.53
C THR A 556 -26.43 34.67 -2.21
N ASP A 557 -25.13 34.80 -2.27
CA ASP A 557 -24.24 34.71 -1.14
C ASP A 557 -23.03 35.64 -1.38
N ASN A 558 -22.35 36.10 -0.33
CA ASN A 558 -21.19 37.00 -0.45
C ASN A 558 -19.95 36.31 -1.03
N VAL A 559 -19.87 34.98 -0.99
CA VAL A 559 -18.79 34.19 -1.62
C VAL A 559 -19.34 33.34 -2.76
N GLY A 560 -20.45 32.65 -2.55
CA GLY A 560 -21.15 31.93 -3.60
C GLY A 560 -21.86 30.66 -3.14
N VAL A 561 -23.01 30.39 -3.76
CA VAL A 561 -23.82 29.21 -3.50
C VAL A 561 -23.28 28.02 -4.29
N THR A 562 -22.97 26.91 -3.61
CA THR A 562 -22.43 25.69 -4.24
C THR A 562 -23.49 24.63 -4.52
N GLY A 563 -24.68 24.77 -3.93
CA GLY A 563 -25.83 23.91 -4.25
C GLY A 563 -26.98 24.09 -3.28
N TYR A 564 -27.92 23.15 -3.34
CA TYR A 564 -29.15 23.16 -2.56
C TYR A 564 -29.41 21.81 -1.91
N GLU A 565 -30.10 21.81 -0.78
CA GLU A 565 -30.62 20.63 -0.07
C GLU A 565 -32.15 20.66 -0.18
N VAL A 566 -32.75 19.61 -0.76
CA VAL A 566 -34.21 19.51 -0.97
C VAL A 566 -34.78 18.53 0.05
N PHE A 567 -35.76 18.99 0.83
CA PHE A 567 -36.38 18.22 1.91
C PHE A 567 -37.84 17.91 1.60
N ARG A 568 -38.26 16.65 1.73
CA ARG A 568 -39.64 16.17 1.67
C ARG A 568 -40.12 15.79 3.06
N GLY A 569 -41.11 16.50 3.61
CA GLY A 569 -41.63 16.24 4.96
C GLY A 569 -40.56 16.36 6.06
N GLY A 570 -39.52 17.15 5.85
CA GLY A 570 -38.37 17.30 6.75
C GLY A 570 -37.19 16.34 6.48
N THR A 571 -37.37 15.33 5.62
CA THR A 571 -36.31 14.38 5.24
C THR A 571 -35.59 14.85 3.99
N LEU A 572 -34.24 14.85 3.99
CA LEU A 572 -33.44 15.18 2.81
C LEU A 572 -33.64 14.13 1.71
N VAL A 573 -34.12 14.55 0.55
CA VAL A 573 -34.38 13.67 -0.62
C VAL A 573 -33.40 13.90 -1.77
N GLY A 574 -32.76 15.07 -1.83
CA GLY A 574 -31.78 15.38 -2.87
C GLY A 574 -30.87 16.55 -2.53
N SER A 575 -29.75 16.68 -3.26
CA SER A 575 -28.76 17.74 -3.05
C SER A 575 -28.19 18.33 -4.36
N PRO A 576 -29.04 18.86 -5.26
CA PRO A 576 -28.62 19.35 -6.57
C PRO A 576 -27.69 20.57 -6.48
N THR A 577 -26.90 20.80 -7.53
CA THR A 577 -26.11 22.03 -7.71
C THR A 577 -26.89 23.13 -8.48
N GLY A 578 -27.88 22.74 -9.29
CA GLY A 578 -28.78 23.66 -10.00
C GLY A 578 -30.03 24.04 -9.20
N THR A 579 -30.86 24.93 -9.76
CA THR A 579 -32.07 25.46 -9.13
C THR A 579 -33.35 24.68 -9.45
N SER A 580 -33.21 23.39 -9.72
CA SER A 580 -34.31 22.48 -10.01
C SER A 580 -34.00 21.07 -9.54
N TYR A 581 -35.04 20.32 -9.16
CA TYR A 581 -34.92 18.94 -8.71
C TYR A 581 -36.19 18.15 -8.99
N THR A 582 -36.05 16.91 -9.43
CA THR A 582 -37.18 15.99 -9.58
C THR A 582 -37.06 14.88 -8.54
N ASP A 583 -37.98 14.90 -7.58
CA ASP A 583 -38.13 13.82 -6.60
C ASP A 583 -38.98 12.71 -7.24
N SER A 584 -38.48 11.47 -7.21
CA SER A 584 -39.08 10.31 -7.89
C SER A 584 -39.31 9.13 -6.94
N GLY A 585 -40.10 8.15 -7.36
CA GLY A 585 -40.48 7.01 -6.51
C GLY A 585 -41.55 7.36 -5.45
N LEU A 586 -42.33 8.41 -5.69
CA LEU A 586 -43.41 8.84 -4.81
C LEU A 586 -44.64 7.94 -4.98
N ALA A 587 -45.41 7.75 -3.90
CA ALA A 587 -46.75 7.18 -3.99
C ALA A 587 -47.70 8.14 -4.72
N ALA A 588 -48.59 7.61 -5.54
CA ALA A 588 -49.62 8.36 -6.27
C ALA A 588 -50.69 8.93 -5.33
N SER A 589 -51.42 9.96 -5.79
CA SER A 589 -52.47 10.64 -5.01
C SER A 589 -52.03 11.07 -3.60
N THR A 590 -50.74 11.29 -3.39
CA THR A 590 -50.17 11.54 -2.07
C THR A 590 -49.62 12.95 -2.02
N SER A 591 -50.00 13.68 -0.98
CA SER A 591 -49.54 15.04 -0.75
C SER A 591 -48.15 15.02 -0.11
N TYR A 592 -47.20 15.72 -0.74
CA TYR A 592 -45.84 15.88 -0.27
C TYR A 592 -45.52 17.35 -0.07
N SER A 593 -44.91 17.68 1.06
CA SER A 593 -44.45 19.03 1.37
C SER A 593 -42.95 19.14 1.13
N TYR A 594 -42.53 20.15 0.39
CA TYR A 594 -41.14 20.41 0.04
C TYR A 594 -40.63 21.73 0.59
N THR A 595 -39.39 21.72 1.06
CA THR A 595 -38.62 22.94 1.36
C THR A 595 -37.22 22.79 0.79
N VAL A 596 -36.58 23.91 0.48
CA VAL A 596 -35.22 23.93 -0.05
C VAL A 596 -34.36 24.85 0.81
N LYS A 597 -33.12 24.43 1.06
CA LYS A 597 -32.06 25.27 1.64
C LYS A 597 -30.93 25.43 0.64
N ALA A 598 -30.32 26.61 0.59
CA ALA A 598 -29.07 26.81 -0.14
C ALA A 598 -27.88 26.49 0.78
N ARG A 599 -26.78 25.99 0.18
CA ARG A 599 -25.48 25.81 0.83
C ARG A 599 -24.38 26.49 0.04
N ASP A 600 -23.37 26.99 0.73
CA ASP A 600 -22.15 27.58 0.15
C ASP A 600 -20.97 26.60 0.23
N ALA A 601 -19.78 27.08 -0.15
CA ALA A 601 -18.54 26.31 -0.08
C ALA A 601 -17.98 26.19 1.35
N ALA A 602 -18.44 27.07 2.26
CA ALA A 602 -18.02 27.15 3.66
C ALA A 602 -18.81 26.22 4.59
N GLY A 603 -19.93 25.69 4.10
CA GLY A 603 -20.81 24.79 4.82
C GLY A 603 -21.99 25.49 5.52
N ASN A 604 -22.19 26.80 5.35
CA ASN A 604 -23.38 27.46 5.90
C ASN A 604 -24.62 27.05 5.11
N ARG A 605 -25.78 27.09 5.78
CA ARG A 605 -27.08 26.79 5.16
C ARG A 605 -28.05 27.91 5.42
N SER A 606 -28.80 28.29 4.39
CA SER A 606 -29.90 29.23 4.55
C SER A 606 -30.97 28.68 5.48
N ALA A 607 -31.87 29.54 5.96
CA ALA A 607 -33.17 29.07 6.44
C ALA A 607 -33.92 28.33 5.32
N ALA A 608 -34.87 27.46 5.68
CA ALA A 608 -35.69 26.76 4.70
C ALA A 608 -36.58 27.75 3.93
N SER A 609 -36.76 27.50 2.64
CA SER A 609 -37.76 28.21 1.82
C SER A 609 -39.17 28.10 2.40
N SER A 610 -40.09 28.90 1.88
CA SER A 610 -41.52 28.63 2.06
C SER A 610 -41.84 27.20 1.60
N THR A 611 -42.68 26.51 2.35
CA THR A 611 -43.11 25.15 2.01
C THR A 611 -44.02 25.16 0.78
N VAL A 612 -43.74 24.26 -0.16
CA VAL A 612 -44.64 23.96 -1.27
C VAL A 612 -45.22 22.58 -1.07
N THR A 613 -46.54 22.50 -1.02
CA THR A 613 -47.26 21.22 -0.94
C THR A 613 -47.74 20.84 -2.33
N VAL A 614 -47.34 19.66 -2.79
CA VAL A 614 -47.65 19.13 -4.11
C VAL A 614 -48.22 17.74 -3.93
N SER A 615 -49.40 17.50 -4.48
CA SER A 615 -49.97 16.15 -4.52
C SER A 615 -49.57 15.49 -5.82
N THR A 616 -48.90 14.35 -5.75
CA THR A 616 -48.68 13.53 -6.94
C THR A 616 -50.03 13.30 -7.61
N SER A 617 -50.02 13.34 -8.94
CA SER A 617 -51.23 13.05 -9.71
C SER A 617 -51.76 11.68 -9.29
N ALA A 618 -53.08 11.48 -9.42
CA ALA A 618 -53.61 10.12 -9.34
C ALA A 618 -52.82 9.23 -10.31
N GLY A 619 -52.57 7.99 -9.90
CA GLY A 619 -51.91 6.95 -10.68
C GLY A 619 -52.32 7.06 -12.14
N GLY A 620 -51.49 7.70 -12.95
CA GLY A 620 -51.81 8.01 -14.33
C GLY A 620 -51.56 6.75 -15.12
N GLY A 621 -52.40 5.73 -14.93
CA GLY A 621 -52.45 4.58 -15.80
C GLY A 621 -52.66 5.11 -17.21
N GLY A 622 -51.64 4.96 -18.05
CA GLY A 622 -51.69 5.37 -19.45
C GLY A 622 -52.96 4.80 -20.09
N ALA A 623 -53.56 5.57 -20.99
CA ALA A 623 -54.75 5.12 -21.69
C ALA A 623 -54.45 3.77 -22.37
N VAL A 624 -55.20 2.73 -21.99
CA VAL A 624 -54.99 1.39 -22.56
C VAL A 624 -55.63 1.36 -23.93
N ALA A 625 -54.86 0.97 -24.94
CA ALA A 625 -55.30 0.86 -26.33
C ALA A 625 -55.87 -0.54 -26.61
N TYR A 626 -56.96 -0.58 -27.38
CA TYR A 626 -57.59 -1.80 -27.85
C TYR A 626 -57.79 -1.70 -29.36
N GLU A 627 -57.08 -2.51 -30.12
CA GLU A 627 -57.16 -2.55 -31.59
C GLU A 627 -58.47 -3.19 -32.05
N ALA A 628 -59.07 -2.68 -33.13
CA ALA A 628 -60.38 -3.13 -33.60
C ALA A 628 -60.34 -4.55 -34.19
N GLU A 629 -59.26 -4.89 -34.87
CA GLU A 629 -59.00 -6.19 -35.51
C GLU A 629 -58.51 -7.27 -34.55
N ALA A 630 -58.36 -6.98 -33.25
CA ALA A 630 -57.91 -7.95 -32.27
C ALA A 630 -58.81 -9.20 -32.30
N SER A 631 -58.22 -10.39 -32.37
CA SER A 631 -58.94 -11.67 -32.55
C SER A 631 -59.92 -12.01 -31.41
N GLY A 632 -59.78 -11.36 -30.25
CA GLY A 632 -60.71 -11.49 -29.13
C GLY A 632 -61.99 -10.64 -29.24
N ASN A 633 -62.04 -9.68 -30.17
CA ASN A 633 -63.22 -8.84 -30.37
C ASN A 633 -64.34 -9.63 -31.07
N THR A 634 -65.58 -9.24 -30.79
CA THR A 634 -66.75 -9.88 -31.41
C THR A 634 -67.23 -9.03 -32.58
N LEU A 635 -67.23 -9.58 -33.79
CA LEU A 635 -67.83 -8.97 -34.97
C LEU A 635 -69.12 -9.70 -35.32
N THR A 636 -70.19 -8.96 -35.62
CA THR A 636 -71.49 -9.54 -35.98
C THR A 636 -72.08 -8.87 -37.21
N GLY A 637 -73.01 -9.57 -37.89
CA GLY A 637 -73.62 -9.10 -39.13
C GLY A 637 -72.60 -8.99 -40.26
N GLY A 638 -72.60 -7.87 -40.98
CA GLY A 638 -71.68 -7.61 -42.11
C GLY A 638 -70.32 -7.02 -41.73
N ALA A 639 -70.01 -6.85 -40.44
CA ALA A 639 -68.76 -6.24 -39.99
C ALA A 639 -67.55 -7.11 -40.34
N VAL A 640 -66.50 -6.51 -40.89
CA VAL A 640 -65.33 -7.26 -41.39
C VAL A 640 -64.04 -6.47 -41.22
N VAL A 641 -62.95 -7.20 -40.95
CA VAL A 641 -61.59 -6.65 -40.90
C VAL A 641 -61.11 -6.38 -42.33
N ALA A 642 -60.59 -5.18 -42.58
CA ALA A 642 -60.01 -4.78 -43.84
C ALA A 642 -58.60 -4.21 -43.62
N SER A 643 -57.72 -4.32 -44.61
CA SER A 643 -56.39 -3.73 -44.54
C SER A 643 -56.46 -2.20 -44.57
N CYS A 644 -55.56 -1.58 -43.83
CA CYS A 644 -55.45 -0.14 -43.72
C CYS A 644 -54.00 0.24 -43.36
N GLY A 645 -53.23 0.71 -44.34
CA GLY A 645 -51.81 1.02 -44.13
C GLY A 645 -51.53 2.18 -43.17
N THR A 646 -52.53 3.00 -42.84
CA THR A 646 -52.45 4.15 -41.93
C THR A 646 -53.01 3.88 -40.54
N CYS A 647 -53.62 2.72 -40.33
CA CYS A 647 -54.23 2.28 -39.09
C CYS A 647 -53.20 1.62 -38.17
N SER A 648 -53.41 1.66 -36.85
CA SER A 648 -52.64 0.80 -35.94
C SER A 648 -52.91 -0.67 -36.27
N GLY A 649 -51.88 -1.51 -36.15
CA GLY A 649 -51.96 -2.92 -36.57
C GLY A 649 -52.13 -3.16 -38.08
N GLY A 650 -52.19 -2.10 -38.90
CA GLY A 650 -52.30 -2.20 -40.36
C GLY A 650 -53.67 -2.64 -40.87
N SER A 651 -54.68 -2.68 -40.00
CA SER A 651 -56.05 -3.13 -40.31
C SER A 651 -57.08 -2.25 -39.62
N LYS A 652 -58.34 -2.37 -40.02
CA LYS A 652 -59.49 -1.68 -39.43
C LYS A 652 -60.73 -2.56 -39.51
N VAL A 653 -61.76 -2.24 -38.74
CA VAL A 653 -63.08 -2.89 -38.86
C VAL A 653 -64.05 -1.93 -39.56
N GLY A 654 -64.56 -2.36 -40.70
CA GLY A 654 -65.55 -1.61 -41.48
C GLY A 654 -66.90 -2.32 -41.56
N TYR A 655 -67.83 -1.78 -42.36
CA TYR A 655 -69.19 -2.29 -42.54
C TYR A 655 -70.01 -2.37 -41.25
N LEU A 656 -69.75 -1.43 -40.33
CA LEU A 656 -70.52 -1.25 -39.10
C LEU A 656 -71.78 -0.45 -39.42
N GLY A 657 -72.95 -1.11 -39.40
CA GLY A 657 -74.22 -0.55 -39.87
C GLY A 657 -75.11 -1.58 -40.56
N ASN A 658 -76.40 -1.28 -40.71
CA ASN A 658 -77.38 -2.15 -41.38
C ASN A 658 -77.35 -3.63 -40.88
N GLY A 659 -77.29 -3.81 -39.56
CA GLY A 659 -77.18 -5.12 -38.90
C GLY A 659 -75.74 -5.56 -38.56
N GLY A 660 -74.71 -4.86 -39.03
CA GLY A 660 -73.31 -5.07 -38.63
C GLY A 660 -72.92 -4.30 -37.36
N SER A 661 -72.18 -4.94 -36.45
CA SER A 661 -71.61 -4.30 -35.25
C SER A 661 -70.32 -4.95 -34.79
N MET A 662 -69.55 -4.24 -33.96
CA MET A 662 -68.38 -4.78 -33.28
C MET A 662 -68.44 -4.54 -31.78
N ALA A 663 -67.84 -5.43 -31.00
CA ALA A 663 -67.60 -5.23 -29.57
C ALA A 663 -66.13 -5.45 -29.23
N PHE A 664 -65.51 -4.42 -28.66
CA PHE A 664 -64.24 -4.54 -27.96
C PHE A 664 -64.47 -5.32 -26.68
N THR A 665 -63.87 -6.50 -26.57
CA THR A 665 -64.00 -7.35 -25.40
C THR A 665 -62.82 -7.13 -24.45
N ASN A 666 -63.03 -7.42 -23.17
CA ASN A 666 -61.99 -7.28 -22.14
C ASN A 666 -61.42 -5.86 -21.97
N VAL A 667 -62.27 -4.85 -22.17
CA VAL A 667 -61.91 -3.46 -21.96
C VAL A 667 -61.82 -3.19 -20.46
N ALA A 668 -60.65 -2.78 -19.98
CA ALA A 668 -60.44 -2.46 -18.58
C ALA A 668 -61.24 -1.21 -18.21
N GLY A 669 -62.02 -1.29 -17.13
CA GLY A 669 -62.71 -0.16 -16.52
C GLY A 669 -61.98 0.42 -15.29
N GLY A 670 -60.84 -0.17 -14.92
CA GLY A 670 -60.11 0.15 -13.69
C GLY A 670 -60.99 -0.07 -12.46
N THR A 671 -61.07 0.94 -11.58
CA THR A 671 -62.00 1.00 -10.42
C THR A 671 -63.47 1.17 -10.81
N GLY A 672 -63.82 1.20 -12.10
CA GLY A 672 -65.15 1.59 -12.59
C GLY A 672 -65.40 3.09 -12.54
N GLY A 673 -66.57 3.52 -13.01
CA GLY A 673 -66.99 4.92 -13.08
C GLY A 673 -66.89 5.52 -14.48
N SER A 674 -67.00 6.84 -14.56
CA SER A 674 -67.01 7.59 -15.82
C SER A 674 -65.61 7.63 -16.44
N ARG A 675 -65.48 7.09 -17.67
CA ARG A 675 -64.21 6.97 -18.40
C ARG A 675 -64.32 7.62 -19.77
N THR A 676 -63.28 8.37 -20.15
CA THR A 676 -63.14 8.85 -21.52
C THR A 676 -62.61 7.74 -22.40
N VAL A 677 -63.38 7.41 -23.43
CA VAL A 677 -63.03 6.48 -24.50
C VAL A 677 -62.75 7.30 -25.74
N THR A 678 -61.51 7.28 -26.22
CA THR A 678 -61.15 7.89 -27.51
C THR A 678 -61.31 6.83 -28.58
N ILE A 679 -62.13 7.12 -29.59
CA ILE A 679 -62.37 6.26 -30.74
C ILE A 679 -61.53 6.80 -31.89
N TYR A 680 -60.66 5.97 -32.44
CA TYR A 680 -59.89 6.25 -33.63
C TYR A 680 -60.63 5.64 -34.83
N TYR A 681 -60.96 6.46 -35.81
CA TYR A 681 -61.87 6.08 -36.89
C TYR A 681 -61.51 6.75 -38.22
N LEU A 682 -62.04 6.21 -39.31
CA LEU A 682 -61.82 6.67 -40.67
C LEU A 682 -63.16 6.90 -41.36
N SER A 683 -63.36 8.09 -41.94
CA SER A 683 -64.57 8.39 -42.68
C SER A 683 -64.38 9.53 -43.68
N ALA A 684 -64.78 9.32 -44.94
CA ALA A 684 -64.77 10.38 -45.95
C ALA A 684 -65.86 11.45 -45.71
N GLU A 685 -66.89 11.13 -44.93
CA GLU A 685 -68.04 11.99 -44.64
C GLU A 685 -68.37 11.94 -43.14
N ALA A 686 -69.15 12.90 -42.65
CA ALA A 686 -69.57 12.87 -41.24
C ALA A 686 -70.60 11.74 -41.04
N ARG A 687 -70.40 10.92 -40.00
CA ARG A 687 -71.30 9.81 -39.66
C ARG A 687 -71.58 9.77 -38.17
N THR A 688 -72.58 9.00 -37.78
CA THR A 688 -72.90 8.72 -36.39
C THR A 688 -72.58 7.26 -36.05
N ALA A 689 -72.19 7.01 -34.81
CA ALA A 689 -72.12 5.66 -34.25
C ALA A 689 -72.84 5.61 -32.91
N VAL A 690 -73.44 4.47 -32.58
CA VAL A 690 -73.99 4.15 -31.27
C VAL A 690 -72.95 3.34 -30.52
N VAL A 691 -72.38 3.93 -29.47
CA VAL A 691 -71.32 3.35 -28.63
C VAL A 691 -71.92 3.03 -27.27
N ASN A 692 -72.04 1.74 -26.93
CA ASN A 692 -72.73 1.26 -25.74
C ASN A 692 -74.11 1.94 -25.49
N GLY A 693 -74.88 2.09 -26.56
CA GLY A 693 -76.22 2.71 -26.52
C GLY A 693 -76.24 4.23 -26.60
N GLN A 694 -75.09 4.90 -26.59
CA GLN A 694 -74.98 6.36 -26.72
C GLN A 694 -74.64 6.77 -28.16
N SER A 695 -75.43 7.68 -28.74
CA SER A 695 -75.13 8.25 -30.06
C SER A 695 -73.94 9.23 -29.99
N VAL A 696 -72.94 8.99 -30.83
CA VAL A 696 -71.72 9.77 -30.97
C VAL A 696 -71.63 10.31 -32.40
N ASN A 697 -71.46 11.62 -32.53
CA ASN A 697 -71.21 12.25 -33.83
C ASN A 697 -69.71 12.17 -34.15
N LEU A 698 -69.37 11.64 -35.31
CA LEU A 698 -68.01 11.41 -35.79
C LEU A 698 -67.82 12.22 -37.07
N PRO A 699 -67.20 13.42 -37.00
CA PRO A 699 -66.93 14.26 -38.16
C PRO A 699 -66.13 13.55 -39.26
N SER A 700 -66.23 14.02 -40.50
CA SER A 700 -65.39 13.52 -41.61
C SER A 700 -63.91 13.69 -41.26
N THR A 701 -63.11 12.65 -41.50
CA THR A 701 -61.65 12.69 -41.43
C THR A 701 -61.03 13.00 -42.79
N GLY A 702 -61.85 13.27 -43.80
CA GLY A 702 -61.46 13.63 -45.16
C GLY A 702 -61.28 12.44 -46.11
N SER A 703 -61.12 11.21 -45.61
CA SER A 703 -61.05 10.00 -46.43
C SER A 703 -61.27 8.71 -45.64
N TRP A 704 -61.45 7.58 -46.34
CA TRP A 704 -61.51 6.23 -45.74
C TRP A 704 -60.13 5.66 -45.32
N THR A 705 -59.06 6.44 -45.50
CA THR A 705 -57.68 6.07 -45.16
C THR A 705 -57.02 7.07 -44.20
N THR A 706 -57.70 8.13 -43.80
CA THR A 706 -57.19 9.10 -42.83
C THR A 706 -57.78 8.81 -41.45
N VAL A 707 -56.93 8.49 -40.48
CA VAL A 707 -57.34 8.27 -39.09
C VAL A 707 -57.59 9.62 -38.41
N GLY A 708 -58.81 9.80 -37.93
CA GLY A 708 -59.18 10.86 -36.99
C GLY A 708 -59.55 10.24 -35.64
N SER A 709 -59.91 11.10 -34.69
CA SER A 709 -60.39 10.62 -33.39
C SER A 709 -61.51 11.48 -32.84
N SER A 710 -62.36 10.87 -32.03
CA SER A 710 -63.41 11.54 -31.26
C SER A 710 -63.53 10.86 -29.91
N THR A 711 -63.98 11.59 -28.90
CA THR A 711 -64.09 11.08 -27.54
C THR A 711 -65.54 10.92 -27.13
N VAL A 712 -65.85 9.81 -26.46
CA VAL A 712 -67.10 9.58 -25.76
C VAL A 712 -66.81 9.25 -24.30
N THR A 713 -67.66 9.71 -23.39
CA THR A 713 -67.54 9.34 -21.97
C THR A 713 -68.53 8.22 -21.67
N LEU A 714 -68.04 7.08 -21.20
CA LEU A 714 -68.84 5.91 -20.84
C LEU A 714 -68.68 5.60 -19.35
N ASN A 715 -69.76 5.19 -18.69
CA ASN A 715 -69.64 4.59 -17.36
C ASN A 715 -69.28 3.12 -17.51
N LEU A 716 -68.05 2.76 -17.12
CA LEU A 716 -67.58 1.38 -17.14
C LEU A 716 -67.66 0.78 -15.73
N ALA A 717 -67.98 -0.50 -15.63
CA ALA A 717 -67.87 -1.24 -14.38
C ALA A 717 -66.40 -1.42 -14.00
N ALA A 718 -66.14 -1.68 -12.71
CA ALA A 718 -64.80 -2.08 -12.28
C ALA A 718 -64.41 -3.41 -12.95
N GLY A 719 -63.13 -3.56 -13.32
CA GLY A 719 -62.64 -4.77 -14.00
C GLY A 719 -62.93 -4.79 -15.51
N SER A 720 -63.29 -5.95 -16.05
CA SER A 720 -63.43 -6.19 -17.50
C SER A 720 -64.82 -5.76 -18.03
N ASN A 721 -64.84 -5.05 -19.16
CA ASN A 721 -66.04 -4.51 -19.81
C ASN A 721 -66.09 -4.90 -21.30
N SER A 722 -67.26 -4.71 -21.90
CA SER A 722 -67.45 -4.76 -23.36
C SER A 722 -67.89 -3.39 -23.87
N ILE A 723 -67.27 -2.90 -24.94
CA ILE A 723 -67.67 -1.66 -25.63
C ILE A 723 -68.11 -2.00 -27.05
N THR A 724 -69.41 -1.90 -27.31
CA THR A 724 -70.03 -2.17 -28.60
C THR A 724 -70.16 -0.88 -29.41
N ILE A 725 -69.76 -0.92 -30.68
CA ILE A 725 -69.95 0.12 -31.68
C ILE A 725 -70.83 -0.42 -32.81
N ALA A 726 -71.95 0.26 -33.07
CA ALA A 726 -72.90 -0.09 -34.12
C ALA A 726 -73.55 1.17 -34.72
N ASN A 727 -74.31 1.04 -35.80
CA ASN A 727 -75.29 2.06 -36.19
C ASN A 727 -76.56 1.39 -36.73
N PRO A 728 -77.61 1.20 -35.91
CA PRO A 728 -78.84 0.54 -36.36
C PRO A 728 -79.62 1.34 -37.41
N GLY A 729 -79.45 2.66 -37.48
CA GLY A 729 -80.19 3.57 -38.36
C GLY A 729 -79.41 4.03 -39.61
N GLY A 730 -78.22 3.47 -39.86
CA GLY A 730 -77.35 3.89 -40.95
C GLY A 730 -76.00 3.18 -40.93
N TRP A 731 -74.95 3.86 -41.36
CA TRP A 731 -73.58 3.35 -41.33
C TRP A 731 -72.73 4.17 -40.35
N ALA A 732 -71.92 3.49 -39.53
CA ALA A 732 -70.84 4.09 -38.75
C ALA A 732 -69.57 4.25 -39.62
N PRO A 733 -68.59 5.03 -39.17
CA PRO A 733 -67.22 4.99 -39.70
C PRO A 733 -66.54 3.64 -39.54
N ASP A 734 -65.43 3.45 -40.26
CA ASP A 734 -64.54 2.33 -39.99
C ASP A 734 -63.72 2.63 -38.73
N ILE A 735 -63.52 1.63 -37.87
CA ILE A 735 -62.85 1.79 -36.58
C ILE A 735 -61.45 1.18 -36.66
N ASP A 736 -60.47 1.97 -36.24
CA ASP A 736 -59.06 1.59 -36.10
C ASP A 736 -58.81 0.99 -34.71
N ARG A 737 -58.99 1.81 -33.66
CA ARG A 737 -58.86 1.36 -32.26
C ARG A 737 -59.67 2.21 -31.31
N ILE A 738 -59.72 1.80 -30.04
CA ILE A 738 -60.11 2.68 -28.93
C ILE A 738 -58.99 2.83 -27.91
N THR A 739 -58.97 3.94 -27.16
CA THR A 739 -58.21 4.05 -25.91
C THR A 739 -59.12 4.42 -24.76
N VAL A 740 -58.89 3.85 -23.57
CA VAL A 740 -59.69 4.15 -22.37
C VAL A 740 -58.81 4.78 -21.30
N SER A 741 -59.16 6.00 -20.88
CA SER A 741 -58.42 6.75 -19.87
C SER A 741 -58.75 6.30 -18.45
N GLY A 742 -57.76 6.31 -17.54
CA GLY A 742 -58.01 6.21 -16.09
C GLY A 742 -58.24 4.78 -15.57
N THR A 743 -57.82 3.76 -16.30
CA THR A 743 -58.01 2.34 -15.93
C THR A 743 -56.95 1.80 -14.95
N GLY A 744 -55.96 2.61 -14.57
CA GLY A 744 -54.89 2.25 -13.65
C GLY A 744 -55.28 2.40 -12.17
N GLY A 745 -55.75 1.30 -11.58
CA GLY A 745 -55.93 1.16 -10.14
C GLY A 745 -57.01 0.14 -9.83
N GLY A 746 -56.66 -0.98 -9.19
CA GLY A 746 -57.64 -2.00 -8.78
C GLY A 746 -57.36 -3.44 -9.21
N GLY A 747 -56.11 -3.77 -9.54
CA GLY A 747 -55.54 -5.08 -9.28
C GLY A 747 -54.14 -4.79 -8.80
N GLY A 748 -53.94 -4.69 -7.48
CA GLY A 748 -52.59 -4.59 -6.94
C GLY A 748 -51.85 -5.80 -7.47
N ASP A 749 -50.83 -5.56 -8.28
CA ASP A 749 -49.96 -6.64 -8.68
C ASP A 749 -49.38 -7.22 -7.39
N THR A 750 -49.71 -8.48 -7.11
CA THR A 750 -49.21 -9.24 -5.95
C THR A 750 -48.35 -10.39 -6.42
N THR A 751 -48.26 -10.57 -7.73
CA THR A 751 -47.43 -11.59 -8.33
C THR A 751 -46.03 -11.01 -8.38
N ALA A 752 -45.09 -11.71 -7.77
CA ALA A 752 -43.70 -11.32 -7.91
C ALA A 752 -43.21 -11.61 -9.34
N PRO A 753 -42.30 -10.78 -9.89
CA PRO A 753 -41.63 -11.08 -11.13
C PRO A 753 -40.99 -12.47 -11.13
N SER A 754 -40.86 -13.08 -12.30
CA SER A 754 -40.11 -14.33 -12.43
C SER A 754 -38.64 -14.14 -12.03
N ILE A 755 -37.99 -15.22 -11.58
CA ILE A 755 -36.60 -15.20 -11.12
C ILE A 755 -35.69 -14.82 -12.31
N PRO A 756 -34.78 -13.84 -12.16
CA PRO A 756 -33.79 -13.53 -13.18
C PRO A 756 -32.96 -14.76 -13.56
N GLY A 757 -32.97 -15.13 -14.84
CA GLY A 757 -32.24 -16.28 -15.37
C GLY A 757 -30.84 -15.93 -15.89
N GLY A 758 -29.98 -16.93 -16.10
CA GLY A 758 -28.73 -16.74 -16.86
C GLY A 758 -27.73 -15.73 -16.26
N LEU A 759 -27.65 -15.62 -14.93
CA LEU A 759 -26.69 -14.73 -14.28
C LEU A 759 -25.25 -15.10 -14.68
N ALA A 760 -24.58 -14.17 -15.34
CA ALA A 760 -23.24 -14.30 -15.89
C ALA A 760 -22.41 -13.04 -15.64
N SER A 761 -21.10 -13.14 -15.84
CA SER A 761 -20.16 -12.02 -15.76
C SER A 761 -19.56 -11.76 -17.14
N PRO A 762 -20.15 -10.90 -17.97
CA PRO A 762 -19.66 -10.63 -19.33
C PRO A 762 -18.27 -9.97 -19.35
N SER A 763 -17.92 -9.22 -18.30
CA SER A 763 -16.57 -8.71 -18.11
C SER A 763 -16.24 -8.59 -16.63
N LYS A 764 -14.95 -8.59 -16.34
CA LYS A 764 -14.38 -8.36 -15.02
C LYS A 764 -13.03 -7.67 -15.20
N THR A 765 -12.67 -6.82 -14.26
CA THR A 765 -11.36 -6.17 -14.15
C THR A 765 -10.76 -6.54 -12.80
N ALA A 766 -9.62 -5.93 -12.45
CA ALA A 766 -9.02 -6.12 -11.14
C ALA A 766 -9.82 -5.51 -9.99
N SER A 767 -10.71 -4.56 -10.29
CA SER A 767 -11.46 -3.82 -9.28
C SER A 767 -12.94 -3.67 -9.59
N ALA A 768 -13.44 -4.35 -10.62
CA ALA A 768 -14.85 -4.34 -10.97
C ALA A 768 -15.31 -5.66 -11.57
N ILE A 769 -16.56 -6.02 -11.36
CA ILE A 769 -17.23 -7.16 -11.99
C ILE A 769 -18.50 -6.64 -12.62
N THR A 770 -18.61 -6.81 -13.94
CA THR A 770 -19.85 -6.52 -14.67
C THR A 770 -20.66 -7.79 -14.74
N LEU A 771 -21.90 -7.72 -14.28
CA LEU A 771 -22.90 -8.78 -14.27
C LEU A 771 -23.90 -8.54 -15.40
N SER A 772 -24.40 -9.63 -15.98
CA SER A 772 -25.56 -9.64 -16.88
C SER A 772 -26.47 -10.80 -16.52
N TRP A 773 -27.75 -10.67 -16.83
CA TRP A 773 -28.74 -11.74 -16.68
C TRP A 773 -29.80 -11.63 -17.78
N SER A 774 -30.67 -12.63 -17.89
CA SER A 774 -31.85 -12.57 -18.74
C SER A 774 -32.97 -11.83 -18.02
N GLY A 775 -33.74 -11.05 -18.78
CA GLY A 775 -34.85 -10.28 -18.23
C GLY A 775 -35.90 -11.16 -17.57
N SER A 776 -36.43 -10.69 -16.44
CA SER A 776 -37.60 -11.27 -15.79
C SER A 776 -38.86 -10.83 -16.53
N THR A 777 -39.83 -11.72 -16.59
CA THR A 777 -41.20 -11.41 -16.99
C THR A 777 -42.09 -11.29 -15.76
N ASP A 778 -43.12 -10.47 -15.89
CA ASP A 778 -44.12 -10.24 -14.88
C ASP A 778 -45.47 -9.95 -15.58
N ASN A 779 -46.60 -10.20 -14.91
CA ASN A 779 -47.93 -9.98 -15.49
C ASN A 779 -48.26 -8.50 -15.66
N VAL A 780 -47.62 -7.57 -14.93
CA VAL A 780 -47.78 -6.13 -15.12
C VAL A 780 -46.50 -5.49 -15.65
N GLY A 781 -45.34 -5.86 -15.09
CA GLY A 781 -44.05 -5.44 -15.63
C GLY A 781 -42.96 -5.30 -14.58
N VAL A 782 -41.74 -5.65 -14.97
CA VAL A 782 -40.56 -5.54 -14.12
C VAL A 782 -40.03 -4.12 -14.13
N THR A 783 -39.89 -3.52 -12.94
CA THR A 783 -39.38 -2.16 -12.74
C THR A 783 -37.87 -2.11 -12.62
N GLY A 784 -37.25 -3.15 -12.05
CA GLY A 784 -35.80 -3.23 -11.97
C GLY A 784 -35.32 -4.47 -11.25
N TYR A 785 -34.03 -4.46 -10.92
CA TYR A 785 -33.33 -5.57 -10.30
C TYR A 785 -32.51 -5.09 -9.10
N GLN A 786 -32.48 -5.87 -8.03
CA GLN A 786 -31.61 -5.67 -6.87
C GLN A 786 -30.46 -6.67 -6.93
N ILE A 787 -29.23 -6.18 -6.82
CA ILE A 787 -28.00 -6.97 -6.90
C ILE A 787 -27.48 -7.20 -5.48
N LEU A 788 -27.20 -8.46 -5.14
CA LEU A 788 -26.69 -8.86 -3.82
C LEU A 788 -25.30 -9.50 -3.95
N ARG A 789 -24.35 -9.07 -3.11
CA ARG A 789 -23.00 -9.61 -2.97
C ARG A 789 -22.86 -10.25 -1.59
N GLY A 790 -22.56 -11.54 -1.53
CA GLY A 790 -22.52 -12.28 -0.25
C GLY A 790 -23.85 -12.24 0.52
N GLY A 791 -24.98 -12.10 -0.19
CA GLY A 791 -26.32 -11.98 0.40
C GLY A 791 -26.74 -10.57 0.83
N SER A 792 -25.85 -9.57 0.75
CA SER A 792 -26.16 -8.17 1.09
C SER A 792 -26.37 -7.31 -0.17
N PRO A 793 -27.34 -6.37 -0.19
CA PRO A 793 -27.55 -5.49 -1.35
C PRO A 793 -26.35 -4.58 -1.62
N VAL A 794 -25.94 -4.47 -2.88
CA VAL A 794 -24.84 -3.58 -3.33
C VAL A 794 -25.27 -2.54 -4.37
N GLY A 795 -26.50 -2.67 -4.91
CA GLY A 795 -27.08 -1.69 -5.84
C GLY A 795 -28.35 -2.19 -6.51
N THR A 796 -28.94 -1.35 -7.35
CA THR A 796 -30.10 -1.67 -8.20
C THR A 796 -29.82 -1.32 -9.66
N SER A 797 -30.47 -2.01 -10.60
CA SER A 797 -30.40 -1.72 -12.03
C SER A 797 -31.78 -1.77 -12.68
N ALA A 798 -32.08 -0.81 -13.56
CA ALA A 798 -33.31 -0.83 -14.37
C ALA A 798 -33.17 -1.70 -15.64
N THR A 799 -31.96 -2.18 -15.94
CA THR A 799 -31.65 -3.02 -17.10
C THR A 799 -31.06 -4.35 -16.65
N THR A 800 -30.87 -5.28 -17.59
CA THR A 800 -30.38 -6.64 -17.28
C THR A 800 -28.86 -6.74 -17.16
N GLY A 801 -28.26 -5.74 -16.50
CA GLY A 801 -26.83 -5.71 -16.20
C GLY A 801 -26.48 -4.69 -15.12
N PHE A 802 -25.34 -4.90 -14.46
CA PHE A 802 -24.84 -4.05 -13.38
C PHE A 802 -23.33 -4.21 -13.22
N THR A 803 -22.60 -3.12 -13.00
CA THR A 803 -21.16 -3.17 -12.72
C THR A 803 -20.91 -2.82 -11.26
N ASP A 804 -20.42 -3.80 -10.51
CA ASP A 804 -19.94 -3.61 -9.14
C ASP A 804 -18.47 -3.18 -9.19
N THR A 805 -18.11 -2.10 -8.49
CA THR A 805 -16.79 -1.46 -8.56
C THR A 805 -16.16 -1.32 -7.16
N GLY A 806 -14.85 -1.07 -7.10
CA GLY A 806 -14.11 -0.97 -5.83
C GLY A 806 -13.75 -2.33 -5.21
N LEU A 807 -13.72 -3.39 -6.03
CA LEU A 807 -13.41 -4.74 -5.60
C LEU A 807 -11.89 -4.95 -5.44
N THR A 808 -11.50 -5.87 -4.55
CA THR A 808 -10.10 -6.30 -4.40
C THR A 808 -9.71 -7.27 -5.51
N ALA A 809 -8.53 -7.07 -6.11
CA ALA A 809 -7.99 -7.92 -7.17
C ALA A 809 -7.81 -9.38 -6.73
N SER A 810 -7.85 -10.30 -7.69
CA SER A 810 -7.75 -11.76 -7.44
C SER A 810 -8.67 -12.31 -6.34
N THR A 811 -9.77 -11.63 -6.01
CA THR A 811 -10.68 -12.02 -4.94
C THR A 811 -11.99 -12.55 -5.52
N ALA A 812 -12.46 -13.68 -4.99
CA ALA A 812 -13.72 -14.30 -5.37
C ALA A 812 -14.90 -13.61 -4.69
N TYR A 813 -15.89 -13.18 -5.48
CA TYR A 813 -17.15 -12.60 -4.99
C TYR A 813 -18.33 -13.42 -5.50
N THR A 814 -19.30 -13.67 -4.64
CA THR A 814 -20.53 -14.40 -4.98
C THR A 814 -21.71 -13.45 -5.10
N TYR A 815 -22.40 -13.50 -6.24
CA TYR A 815 -23.52 -12.63 -6.59
C TYR A 815 -24.83 -13.40 -6.78
N THR A 816 -25.94 -12.74 -6.43
CA THR A 816 -27.32 -13.13 -6.77
C THR A 816 -28.11 -11.89 -7.14
N VAL A 817 -29.20 -12.05 -7.91
CA VAL A 817 -30.05 -10.94 -8.37
C VAL A 817 -31.53 -11.26 -8.11
N LYS A 818 -32.30 -10.25 -7.69
CA LYS A 818 -33.77 -10.29 -7.62
C LYS A 818 -34.36 -9.28 -8.60
N ALA A 819 -35.50 -9.60 -9.21
CA ALA A 819 -36.31 -8.62 -9.93
C ALA A 819 -37.37 -8.02 -8.99
N TYR A 820 -37.77 -6.78 -9.25
CA TYR A 820 -38.89 -6.13 -8.57
C TYR A 820 -39.77 -5.37 -9.56
N ASP A 821 -41.06 -5.31 -9.28
CA ASP A 821 -42.07 -4.58 -10.06
C ASP A 821 -42.40 -3.21 -9.45
N ALA A 822 -43.36 -2.51 -10.06
CA ALA A 822 -43.77 -1.17 -9.61
C ALA A 822 -44.69 -1.23 -8.38
N ALA A 823 -45.20 -2.42 -8.04
CA ALA A 823 -46.04 -2.68 -6.87
C ALA A 823 -45.20 -3.07 -5.64
N GLY A 824 -43.90 -3.31 -5.80
CA GLY A 824 -42.96 -3.63 -4.73
C GLY A 824 -42.83 -5.13 -4.44
N ASN A 825 -43.32 -6.01 -5.32
CA ASN A 825 -43.09 -7.45 -5.16
C ASN A 825 -41.67 -7.80 -5.65
N TYR A 826 -41.00 -8.70 -4.93
CA TYR A 826 -39.67 -9.19 -5.28
C TYR A 826 -39.70 -10.65 -5.67
N SER A 827 -38.99 -11.00 -6.73
CA SER A 827 -38.74 -12.40 -7.09
C SER A 827 -37.87 -13.10 -6.04
N ALA A 828 -37.84 -14.44 -6.08
CA ALA A 828 -36.78 -15.19 -5.40
C ALA A 828 -35.41 -14.87 -6.05
N VAL A 829 -34.32 -15.06 -5.28
CA VAL A 829 -32.95 -14.82 -5.79
C VAL A 829 -32.63 -15.77 -6.96
N SER A 830 -31.87 -15.26 -7.92
CA SER A 830 -31.28 -16.07 -9.01
C SER A 830 -30.36 -17.17 -8.47
N GLY A 831 -29.93 -18.08 -9.35
CA GLY A 831 -28.77 -18.93 -9.08
C GLY A 831 -27.54 -18.07 -8.72
N SER A 832 -26.69 -18.57 -7.83
CA SER A 832 -25.47 -17.86 -7.40
C SER A 832 -24.38 -17.93 -8.45
N LEU A 833 -23.72 -16.81 -8.71
CA LEU A 833 -22.54 -16.73 -9.56
C LEU A 833 -21.33 -16.29 -8.73
N THR A 834 -20.29 -17.13 -8.65
CA THR A 834 -19.00 -16.75 -8.07
C THR A 834 -18.04 -16.30 -9.16
N VAL A 835 -17.51 -15.09 -9.03
CA VAL A 835 -16.62 -14.46 -10.00
C VAL A 835 -15.39 -13.94 -9.25
N THR A 836 -14.21 -14.39 -9.66
CA THR A 836 -12.94 -13.86 -9.18
C THR A 836 -12.50 -12.71 -10.08
N THR A 837 -12.34 -11.50 -9.52
CA THR A 837 -11.76 -10.33 -10.22
C THR A 837 -10.44 -10.69 -10.89
N ASN A 838 -10.07 -9.98 -11.96
CA ASN A 838 -8.76 -10.17 -12.57
C ASN A 838 -7.64 -9.88 -11.56
N ALA A 839 -6.44 -10.35 -11.88
CA ALA A 839 -5.25 -9.78 -11.28
C ALA A 839 -5.16 -8.29 -11.65
N GLY A 840 -4.63 -7.47 -10.74
CA GLY A 840 -4.28 -6.06 -11.01
C GLY A 840 -3.51 -5.93 -12.32
N GLY A 841 -4.02 -5.15 -13.27
CA GLY A 841 -3.29 -4.82 -14.48
C GLY A 841 -2.14 -3.87 -14.12
N THR A 842 -0.91 -4.34 -14.29
CA THR A 842 0.29 -3.49 -14.23
C THR A 842 0.43 -2.71 -15.54
N THR A 843 0.99 -1.50 -15.47
CA THR A 843 1.57 -0.79 -16.61
C THR A 843 2.40 -1.74 -17.48
N PRO A 844 2.32 -1.70 -18.83
CA PRO A 844 3.13 -2.55 -19.69
C PRO A 844 4.62 -2.41 -19.35
N VAL A 845 5.29 -3.52 -19.10
CA VAL A 845 6.71 -3.53 -18.75
C VAL A 845 7.53 -3.57 -20.05
N SER A 846 8.45 -2.61 -20.20
CA SER A 846 9.32 -2.47 -21.38
C SER A 846 10.65 -3.19 -21.17
N TYR A 847 11.14 -3.86 -22.21
CA TYR A 847 12.44 -4.55 -22.24
C TYR A 847 13.18 -4.15 -23.51
N GLU A 848 14.28 -3.41 -23.37
CA GLU A 848 15.13 -2.95 -24.47
C GLU A 848 15.90 -4.12 -25.09
N ALA A 849 16.00 -4.17 -26.43
CA ALA A 849 16.61 -5.30 -27.14
C ALA A 849 18.12 -5.35 -26.96
N GLU A 850 18.78 -4.20 -26.88
CA GLU A 850 20.23 -4.02 -26.68
C GLU A 850 20.69 -4.29 -25.25
N SER A 851 19.77 -4.47 -24.30
CA SER A 851 20.10 -4.76 -22.90
C SER A 851 21.12 -5.90 -22.78
N SER A 852 22.13 -5.71 -21.91
CA SER A 852 23.21 -6.68 -21.68
C SER A 852 22.71 -7.99 -21.07
N GLY A 853 21.51 -7.98 -20.46
CA GLY A 853 20.85 -9.16 -19.91
C GLY A 853 20.22 -10.08 -20.96
N ASN A 854 20.10 -9.65 -22.23
CA ASN A 854 19.50 -10.46 -23.31
C ASN A 854 20.54 -11.37 -23.97
N THR A 855 20.13 -12.58 -24.35
CA THR A 855 20.99 -13.53 -25.09
C THR A 855 20.87 -13.30 -26.58
N ARG A 856 22.00 -13.22 -27.29
CA ARG A 856 22.08 -13.12 -28.75
C ARG A 856 22.95 -14.27 -29.26
N THR A 857 22.51 -14.95 -30.31
CA THR A 857 23.26 -16.06 -30.91
C THR A 857 23.50 -15.84 -32.40
N GLY A 858 24.53 -16.49 -32.94
CA GLY A 858 24.87 -16.41 -34.36
C GLY A 858 25.27 -14.99 -34.78
N THR A 859 24.59 -14.44 -35.78
CA THR A 859 24.87 -13.12 -36.37
C THR A 859 24.16 -11.95 -35.70
N ALA A 860 23.34 -12.19 -34.66
CA ALA A 860 22.57 -11.15 -34.01
C ALA A 860 23.50 -10.12 -33.33
N VAL A 861 23.35 -8.84 -33.68
CA VAL A 861 24.30 -7.78 -33.28
C VAL A 861 23.58 -6.49 -32.90
N VAL A 862 24.14 -5.77 -31.94
CA VAL A 862 23.67 -4.43 -31.54
C VAL A 862 24.17 -3.39 -32.53
N VAL A 863 23.27 -2.55 -33.04
CA VAL A 863 23.55 -1.50 -34.01
C VAL A 863 22.97 -0.19 -33.51
N SER A 864 23.73 0.91 -33.64
CA SER A 864 23.23 2.24 -33.30
C SER A 864 21.99 2.62 -34.10
N CYS A 865 21.00 3.21 -33.45
CA CYS A 865 19.74 3.62 -34.06
C CYS A 865 19.23 4.90 -33.40
N ALA A 866 19.27 6.01 -34.14
CA ALA A 866 18.93 7.33 -33.60
C ALA A 866 17.46 7.49 -33.17
N THR A 867 16.55 6.67 -33.71
CA THR A 867 15.10 6.73 -33.47
C THR A 867 14.60 5.64 -32.52
N CYS A 868 15.47 4.73 -32.09
CA CYS A 868 15.17 3.63 -31.20
C CYS A 868 15.25 4.08 -29.72
N SER A 869 14.48 3.43 -28.84
CA SER A 869 14.70 3.61 -27.41
C SER A 869 16.11 3.13 -27.05
N GLY A 870 16.77 3.80 -26.09
CA GLY A 870 18.17 3.51 -25.76
C GLY A 870 19.21 3.84 -26.85
N GLY A 871 18.79 4.37 -28.01
CA GLY A 871 19.68 4.79 -29.09
C GLY A 871 20.31 3.63 -29.89
N SER A 872 19.84 2.40 -29.69
CA SER A 872 20.35 1.19 -30.34
C SER A 872 19.23 0.21 -30.65
N LYS A 873 19.51 -0.77 -31.50
CA LYS A 873 18.61 -1.89 -31.83
C LYS A 873 19.41 -3.16 -32.00
N VAL A 874 18.73 -4.31 -32.01
CA VAL A 874 19.34 -5.59 -32.40
C VAL A 874 18.89 -5.96 -33.80
N GLY A 875 19.85 -6.03 -34.72
CA GLY A 875 19.65 -6.48 -36.09
C GLY A 875 20.27 -7.85 -36.36
N SER A 876 20.18 -8.31 -37.60
CA SER A 876 20.76 -9.57 -38.06
C SER A 876 20.28 -10.81 -37.28
N VAL A 877 19.02 -10.78 -36.85
CA VAL A 877 18.30 -11.90 -36.23
C VAL A 877 17.61 -12.71 -37.35
N GLY A 878 17.69 -14.04 -37.29
CA GLY A 878 17.24 -14.95 -38.35
C GLY A 878 18.39 -15.72 -39.04
N ASN A 879 18.07 -16.59 -40.02
CA ASN A 879 19.00 -17.58 -40.57
C ASN A 879 19.74 -18.41 -39.50
N GLY A 880 19.02 -18.81 -38.45
CA GLY A 880 19.58 -19.56 -37.31
C GLY A 880 20.14 -18.68 -36.18
N ALA A 881 20.30 -17.37 -36.38
CA ALA A 881 20.57 -16.42 -35.30
C ALA A 881 19.29 -16.10 -34.51
N THR A 882 19.42 -15.92 -33.20
CA THR A 882 18.28 -15.66 -32.30
C THR A 882 18.54 -14.48 -31.35
N LEU A 883 17.46 -13.85 -30.90
CA LEU A 883 17.46 -12.87 -29.81
C LEU A 883 16.49 -13.36 -28.73
N SER A 884 16.98 -13.49 -27.51
CA SER A 884 16.19 -13.88 -26.35
C SER A 884 16.17 -12.76 -25.32
N PHE A 885 14.98 -12.22 -25.04
CA PHE A 885 14.71 -11.33 -23.92
C PHE A 885 14.63 -12.19 -22.66
N ASN A 886 15.60 -12.03 -21.76
CA ASN A 886 15.65 -12.78 -20.52
C ASN A 886 14.96 -11.99 -19.40
N ASN A 887 14.42 -12.70 -18.40
CA ASN A 887 13.72 -12.11 -17.26
C ASN A 887 12.48 -11.27 -17.63
N VAL A 888 11.76 -11.69 -18.67
CA VAL A 888 10.48 -11.09 -19.03
C VAL A 888 9.42 -11.49 -18.02
N ALA A 889 8.90 -10.53 -17.26
CA ALA A 889 7.88 -10.76 -16.25
C ALA A 889 6.57 -11.27 -16.88
N GLY A 890 6.19 -12.50 -16.55
CA GLY A 890 4.90 -13.09 -16.91
C GLY A 890 3.80 -12.81 -15.87
N GLY A 891 4.13 -12.06 -14.81
CA GLY A 891 3.22 -11.77 -13.69
C GLY A 891 2.77 -13.05 -13.00
N SER A 892 1.46 -13.23 -12.85
CA SER A 892 0.83 -14.48 -12.36
C SER A 892 0.84 -15.64 -13.37
N GLY A 893 1.50 -15.48 -14.52
CA GLY A 893 1.45 -16.40 -15.66
C GLY A 893 0.20 -16.22 -16.53
N GLY A 894 0.12 -17.00 -17.61
CA GLY A 894 -0.98 -17.00 -18.59
C GLY A 894 -0.61 -16.36 -19.93
N ASN A 895 -1.63 -16.15 -20.77
CA ASN A 895 -1.45 -15.51 -22.07
C ASN A 895 -1.10 -14.03 -21.89
N ARG A 896 0.07 -13.63 -22.40
CA ARG A 896 0.58 -12.26 -22.41
C ARG A 896 0.69 -11.76 -23.83
N THR A 897 0.36 -10.50 -24.04
CA THR A 897 0.61 -9.84 -25.33
C THR A 897 2.01 -9.25 -25.31
N ILE A 898 2.85 -9.71 -26.22
CA ILE A 898 4.18 -9.15 -26.48
C ILE A 898 4.03 -8.22 -27.67
N THR A 899 4.24 -6.93 -27.46
CA THR A 899 4.32 -5.94 -28.53
C THR A 899 5.77 -5.64 -28.81
N PHE A 900 6.23 -5.98 -30.01
CA PHE A 900 7.54 -5.65 -30.53
C PHE A 900 7.53 -4.25 -31.12
N HIS A 901 8.51 -3.45 -30.75
CA HIS A 901 8.90 -2.23 -31.43
C HIS A 901 10.03 -2.57 -32.40
N TYR A 902 9.83 -2.35 -33.70
CA TYR A 902 10.70 -2.90 -34.74
C TYR A 902 10.94 -1.93 -35.89
N LEU A 903 12.00 -2.19 -36.67
CA LEU A 903 12.34 -1.48 -37.89
C LEU A 903 12.55 -2.48 -39.04
N SER A 904 11.81 -2.34 -40.13
CA SER A 904 12.03 -3.12 -41.35
C SER A 904 11.36 -2.46 -42.56
N THR A 905 12.08 -2.26 -43.66
CA THR A 905 11.53 -1.76 -44.93
C THR A 905 10.92 -2.86 -45.80
N VAL A 906 11.05 -4.12 -45.39
CA VAL A 906 10.48 -5.30 -46.06
C VAL A 906 9.62 -6.04 -45.07
N ALA A 907 8.51 -6.65 -45.52
CA ALA A 907 7.69 -7.47 -44.64
C ALA A 907 8.49 -8.71 -44.18
N ARG A 908 8.50 -8.99 -42.88
CA ARG A 908 9.23 -10.12 -42.27
C ARG A 908 8.29 -10.99 -41.45
N THR A 909 8.71 -12.22 -41.19
CA THR A 909 8.05 -13.13 -40.26
C THR A 909 9.06 -13.71 -39.28
N ALA A 910 8.60 -14.06 -38.08
CA ALA A 910 9.41 -14.75 -37.08
C ALA A 910 8.56 -15.70 -36.24
N SER A 911 9.22 -16.58 -35.50
CA SER A 911 8.65 -17.37 -34.42
C SER A 911 9.08 -16.79 -33.08
N VAL A 912 8.12 -16.54 -32.20
CA VAL A 912 8.29 -16.04 -30.83
C VAL A 912 7.76 -17.10 -29.87
N ASN A 913 8.66 -17.80 -29.17
CA ASN A 913 8.32 -18.96 -28.33
C ASN A 913 7.38 -19.98 -29.03
N GLY A 914 7.59 -20.20 -30.32
CA GLY A 914 6.78 -21.13 -31.13
C GLY A 914 5.52 -20.50 -31.77
N GLN A 915 5.18 -19.24 -31.46
CA GLN A 915 4.06 -18.53 -32.08
C GLN A 915 4.53 -17.66 -33.25
N ALA A 916 3.81 -17.69 -34.37
CA ALA A 916 4.16 -16.89 -35.53
C ALA A 916 3.81 -15.41 -35.32
N VAL A 917 4.71 -14.52 -35.71
CA VAL A 917 4.49 -13.06 -35.76
C VAL A 917 4.88 -12.53 -37.13
N THR A 918 4.09 -11.59 -37.65
CA THR A 918 4.35 -10.89 -38.91
C THR A 918 4.67 -9.43 -38.63
N PHE A 919 5.75 -8.95 -39.26
CA PHE A 919 6.21 -7.56 -39.21
C PHE A 919 5.94 -6.93 -40.59
N PRO A 920 4.90 -6.09 -40.73
CA PRO A 920 4.65 -5.34 -41.95
C PRO A 920 5.84 -4.47 -42.38
N ALA A 921 5.98 -4.23 -43.69
CA ALA A 921 6.96 -3.28 -44.21
C ALA A 921 6.63 -1.86 -43.75
N LEU A 922 7.63 -1.15 -43.22
CA LEU A 922 7.53 0.26 -42.85
C LEU A 922 7.97 1.15 -44.00
N ALA A 923 7.49 2.39 -44.01
CA ALA A 923 7.74 3.35 -45.09
C ALA A 923 9.24 3.70 -45.27
N ASN A 924 10.04 3.58 -44.21
CA ASN A 924 11.48 3.81 -44.23
C ASN A 924 12.17 2.99 -43.12
N GLY A 925 13.51 2.97 -43.11
CA GLY A 925 14.31 2.21 -42.14
C GLY A 925 14.56 2.92 -40.81
N SER A 926 13.90 4.05 -40.56
CA SER A 926 14.10 4.92 -39.39
C SER A 926 12.84 5.08 -38.53
N THR A 927 11.65 4.77 -39.03
CA THR A 927 10.41 4.78 -38.25
C THR A 927 10.29 3.47 -37.45
N VAL A 928 9.99 3.58 -36.16
CA VAL A 928 9.69 2.42 -35.31
C VAL A 928 8.22 2.03 -35.47
N GLY A 929 7.96 0.81 -35.96
CA GLY A 929 6.63 0.21 -36.06
C GLY A 929 6.34 -0.72 -34.89
N THR A 930 5.09 -1.20 -34.79
CA THR A 930 4.68 -2.17 -33.75
C THR A 930 4.03 -3.41 -34.35
N ALA A 931 4.41 -4.59 -33.86
CA ALA A 931 3.75 -5.86 -34.17
C ALA A 931 3.55 -6.65 -32.87
N SER A 932 2.41 -7.33 -32.71
CA SER A 932 2.11 -8.03 -31.46
C SER A 932 1.84 -9.52 -31.68
N VAL A 933 2.17 -10.31 -30.67
CA VAL A 933 1.88 -11.75 -30.59
C VAL A 933 1.48 -12.11 -29.18
N THR A 934 0.53 -13.02 -29.03
CA THR A 934 0.15 -13.56 -27.73
C THR A 934 0.95 -14.83 -27.46
N VAL A 935 1.67 -14.86 -26.34
CA VAL A 935 2.43 -16.02 -25.88
C VAL A 935 1.99 -16.39 -24.48
N ASN A 936 1.97 -17.69 -24.17
CA ASN A 936 1.73 -18.13 -22.81
C ASN A 936 3.05 -18.04 -22.02
N LEU A 937 3.07 -17.20 -20.99
CA LEU A 937 4.20 -17.07 -20.07
C LEU A 937 3.87 -17.75 -18.74
N GLY A 938 4.86 -18.40 -18.13
CA GLY A 938 4.77 -18.86 -16.75
C GLY A 938 4.72 -17.69 -15.76
N ALA A 939 4.34 -17.98 -14.52
CA ALA A 939 4.44 -16.99 -13.45
C ALA A 939 5.90 -16.62 -13.19
N GLY A 940 6.18 -15.35 -12.84
CA GLY A 940 7.54 -14.87 -12.60
C GLY A 940 8.32 -14.56 -13.87
N ASN A 941 9.62 -14.86 -13.89
CA ASN A 941 10.54 -14.50 -14.99
C ASN A 941 10.49 -15.54 -16.11
N ASN A 942 10.41 -15.05 -17.35
CA ASN A 942 10.33 -15.87 -18.55
C ASN A 942 11.41 -15.46 -19.55
N THR A 943 11.66 -16.33 -20.53
CA THR A 943 12.46 -16.00 -21.70
C THR A 943 11.54 -15.89 -22.91
N VAL A 944 11.62 -14.77 -23.63
CA VAL A 944 10.94 -14.55 -24.91
C VAL A 944 11.97 -14.55 -26.02
N THR A 945 11.97 -15.61 -26.83
CA THR A 945 12.94 -15.79 -27.91
C THR A 945 12.29 -15.55 -29.25
N ILE A 946 12.84 -14.61 -30.01
CA ILE A 946 12.52 -14.38 -31.42
C ILE A 946 13.56 -15.07 -32.31
N SER A 947 13.08 -15.80 -33.31
CA SER A 947 13.91 -16.57 -34.24
C SER A 947 13.25 -16.76 -35.60
N ASN A 948 14.06 -16.99 -36.63
CA ASN A 948 13.62 -17.51 -37.92
C ASN A 948 14.75 -18.36 -38.52
N SER A 949 14.48 -19.63 -38.79
CA SER A 949 15.50 -20.58 -39.28
C SER A 949 15.78 -20.45 -40.79
N ALA A 950 14.84 -19.90 -41.56
CA ALA A 950 14.89 -19.90 -43.03
C ALA A 950 15.10 -18.51 -43.65
N ASN A 951 14.99 -17.44 -42.88
CA ASN A 951 15.17 -16.07 -43.34
C ASN A 951 15.50 -15.11 -42.19
N TRP A 952 15.78 -13.85 -42.50
CA TRP A 952 15.96 -12.75 -41.55
C TRP A 952 14.62 -12.26 -40.95
N THR A 953 14.63 -11.85 -39.69
CA THR A 953 13.51 -11.16 -39.01
C THR A 953 13.60 -9.64 -39.22
N ALA A 954 12.69 -8.88 -38.60
CA ALA A 954 12.87 -7.43 -38.47
C ALA A 954 13.98 -7.11 -37.44
N ASP A 955 14.55 -5.90 -37.51
CA ASP A 955 15.41 -5.38 -36.45
C ASP A 955 14.54 -4.97 -35.26
N ILE A 956 14.94 -5.33 -34.05
CA ILE A 956 14.13 -5.14 -32.85
C ILE A 956 14.74 -4.04 -31.98
N ASP A 957 13.92 -3.05 -31.65
CA ASP A 957 14.22 -1.95 -30.73
C ASP A 957 13.96 -2.42 -29.29
N ARG A 958 12.71 -2.78 -28.99
CA ARG A 958 12.29 -3.28 -27.67
C ARG A 958 11.04 -4.14 -27.73
N ILE A 959 10.67 -4.76 -26.60
CA ILE A 959 9.34 -5.35 -26.40
C ILE A 959 8.62 -4.71 -25.22
N THR A 960 7.30 -4.66 -25.26
CA THR A 960 6.45 -4.40 -24.10
C THR A 960 5.55 -5.59 -23.83
N VAL A 961 5.35 -5.91 -22.54
CA VAL A 961 4.54 -7.05 -22.10
C VAL A 961 3.37 -6.58 -21.25
N SER A 962 2.16 -7.04 -21.63
CA SER A 962 0.89 -6.79 -20.92
C SER A 962 0.13 -8.09 -20.66
#